data_AF-A0AAN6PB40-F1
#
_entry.id   AF-A0AAN6PB40-F1
#
_cell.length_a   1.000
_cell.length_b   1.000
_cell.length_c   1.000
_cell.angle_alpha   90.00
_cell.angle_beta   90.00
_cell.angle_gamma   90.00
#
_symmetry.space_group_name_H-M   'P 1'
#
loop_
_entity.id
_entity.type
_entity.pdbx_description
1 polymer ?
#
loop_
_entity_poly.entity_id
_entity_poly.type
_entity_poly.pdbx_seq_one_letter_code
_entity_poly.pdbx_strand_id
1 'polypeptide(L)'
;MSDSKPPIAFIGLGAMGFGMATHLVKQGYAVTGFDVWAPTLERFAAAGGLTATTPAAAVADKAFCVCMVATAQQAQSVLLDGPDAAVAALPRGAALLLCSTVPCDYVQSLDRQLRSLGRDDILLVDSPVSGGAARAADGTLSIMAGMADAALERARPLLAEMADPAKLYIVQGGVGAGSNMKMVHQVLAACQILAASEAMGFAARLGLDLARAQEAVLASDAWNWMFEHRTPRMLTQFQPIASAVNIIVKDTKIITAEAQRSGFPVPMTGKAEEGYREAVEKGYGQDDDSSLLRLYTEAGTGEAGESPAKTDEEKLALVVDLLKAINLCAAGESLAFASAVGLDLDQVLDLCVNAAGASTMLKQHGPGFIAALRQGAESKLSKAADGESSLNDVAESLQKALEEAERIKVPLSLGTQALAVFREALQSGTPQRSVNAVVNVWTSPSSQAANMEDAIRPHFFNHGLPESDPDEERDCHWCQIRSFATHKSIPITIVNDAEDDNEVLNPNFRFIDHSIIADDVPVAEDSFRTGCNCADDEDCMYNTCQCLDEMAPDSDEDKYDGSAAALPRRKRFAYHSSGAKAGLLRSRILMSREPIYECHEGCNCSPDCPNRVVERGRTVPLQIFRTDDRGWGVKCPVDIKEGQFVDRYLGEIITSEEADRRRAESTISRRKDVYLFALDKFSDPDSLDPLLAAPPLEVDGEWMSGPTRFINHSCEPNMRIFARVGDHADKHIHDLALFAIRDIPAGEELTFDYVDGLEEMDYDAYDPSKSKDMTVCKCGTKRCRGFLW
;
A
#
# COMPACT_ATOMS: atom_id res chain seq x y z
N MET A 1 34.87 19.06 38.15
CA MET A 1 35.04 17.65 38.53
C MET A 1 35.22 16.89 37.22
N SER A 2 36.45 16.44 36.94
CA SER A 2 36.87 15.63 35.78
C SER A 2 36.13 15.86 34.45
N ASP A 3 36.66 16.76 33.60
CA ASP A 3 36.25 17.03 32.21
C ASP A 3 36.50 15.84 31.24
N SER A 4 36.15 14.61 31.65
CA SER A 4 36.31 13.41 30.82
C SER A 4 35.04 13.16 30.00
N LYS A 5 35.18 13.08 28.67
CA LYS A 5 34.08 12.74 27.76
C LYS A 5 33.45 11.38 28.13
N PRO A 6 32.12 11.21 27.99
CA PRO A 6 31.45 9.96 28.37
C PRO A 6 31.93 8.79 27.49
N PRO A 7 31.98 7.56 28.01
CA PRO A 7 32.36 6.40 27.21
C PRO A 7 31.20 6.02 26.27
N ILE A 8 31.54 5.56 25.06
CA ILE A 8 30.60 5.27 23.97
C ILE A 8 30.77 3.84 23.50
N ALA A 9 29.65 3.16 23.21
CA ALA A 9 29.65 1.93 22.43
C ALA A 9 29.38 2.23 20.96
N PHE A 10 30.07 1.52 20.06
CA PHE A 10 29.89 1.66 18.62
C PHE A 10 29.73 0.28 17.98
N ILE A 11 28.55 -0.01 17.45
CA ILE A 11 28.20 -1.27 16.81
C ILE A 11 28.18 -1.07 15.30
N GLY A 12 29.02 -1.83 14.59
CA GLY A 12 29.22 -1.76 13.15
C GLY A 12 30.39 -0.86 12.76
N LEU A 13 31.47 -1.46 12.27
CA LEU A 13 32.74 -0.83 11.89
C LEU A 13 33.01 -1.03 10.38
N GLY A 14 31.95 -1.04 9.57
CA GLY A 14 32.04 -0.91 8.12
C GLY A 14 32.58 0.46 7.69
N ALA A 15 32.59 0.76 6.38
CA ALA A 15 33.22 1.98 5.86
C ALA A 15 32.77 3.29 6.56
N MET A 16 31.46 3.47 6.75
CA MET A 16 30.89 4.62 7.47
C MET A 16 31.18 4.55 8.97
N GLY A 17 30.86 3.42 9.60
CA GLY A 17 30.99 3.22 11.04
C GLY A 17 32.43 3.36 11.54
N PHE A 18 33.40 2.85 10.80
CA PHE A 18 34.82 3.01 11.11
C PHE A 18 35.25 4.48 11.10
N GLY A 19 34.82 5.25 10.10
CA GLY A 19 35.09 6.69 10.04
C GLY A 19 34.53 7.43 11.25
N MET A 20 33.27 7.19 11.58
CA MET A 20 32.60 7.81 12.74
C MET A 20 33.26 7.41 14.07
N ALA A 21 33.52 6.12 14.28
CA ALA A 21 34.09 5.62 15.53
C ALA A 21 35.50 6.17 15.75
N THR A 22 36.33 6.20 14.70
CA THR A 22 37.69 6.75 14.80
C THR A 22 37.70 8.27 14.95
N HIS A 23 36.74 8.99 14.37
CA HIS A 23 36.54 10.41 14.66
C HIS A 23 36.27 10.63 16.15
N LEU A 24 35.33 9.89 16.74
CA LEU A 24 35.03 9.99 18.18
C LEU A 24 36.25 9.67 19.06
N VAL A 25 37.07 8.69 18.69
CA VAL A 25 38.36 8.42 19.39
C VAL A 25 39.28 9.65 19.32
N LYS A 26 39.45 10.26 18.14
CA LYS A 26 40.27 11.48 17.97
C LYS A 26 39.75 12.65 18.80
N GLN A 27 38.44 12.75 18.96
CA GLN A 27 37.78 13.77 19.79
C GLN A 27 37.90 13.49 21.29
N GLY A 28 38.57 12.41 21.71
CA GLY A 28 38.86 12.08 23.10
C GLY A 28 37.80 11.25 23.80
N TYR A 29 36.84 10.65 23.08
CA TYR A 29 35.90 9.69 23.67
C TYR A 29 36.58 8.33 23.85
N ALA A 30 36.28 7.65 24.96
CA ALA A 30 36.59 6.24 25.12
C ALA A 30 35.55 5.39 24.37
N VAL A 31 35.87 4.97 23.14
CA VAL A 31 34.95 4.23 22.26
C VAL A 31 35.24 2.74 22.31
N THR A 32 34.22 1.94 22.64
CA THR A 32 34.26 0.47 22.57
C THR A 32 33.50 0.00 21.33
N GLY A 33 34.22 -0.53 20.36
CA GLY A 33 33.70 -0.98 19.07
C GLY A 33 33.36 -2.47 19.05
N PHE A 34 32.29 -2.82 18.34
CA PHE A 34 31.96 -4.19 17.96
C PHE A 34 31.65 -4.27 16.47
N ASP A 35 32.16 -5.32 15.81
CA ASP A 35 31.83 -5.70 14.44
C ASP A 35 31.94 -7.21 14.32
N VAL A 36 31.15 -7.81 13.43
CA VAL A 36 31.17 -9.26 13.17
C VAL A 36 32.45 -9.70 12.44
N TRP A 37 33.16 -8.77 11.80
CA TRP A 37 34.36 -9.03 11.03
C TRP A 37 35.62 -8.69 11.81
N ALA A 38 36.28 -9.72 12.37
CA ALA A 38 37.46 -9.57 13.23
C ALA A 38 38.58 -8.63 12.70
N PRO A 39 38.94 -8.64 11.40
CA PRO A 39 39.93 -7.70 10.88
C PRO A 39 39.57 -6.21 11.05
N THR A 40 38.27 -5.85 11.07
CA THR A 40 37.88 -4.45 11.33
C THR A 40 38.09 -4.05 12.80
N LEU A 41 37.91 -4.99 13.73
CA LEU A 41 38.20 -4.79 15.15
C LEU A 41 39.70 -4.58 15.40
N GLU A 42 40.56 -5.41 14.78
CA GLU A 42 42.02 -5.24 14.87
C GLU A 42 42.45 -3.86 14.36
N ARG A 43 41.92 -3.45 13.21
CA ARG A 43 42.16 -2.13 12.63
C ARG A 43 41.64 -1.01 13.53
N PHE A 44 40.50 -1.18 14.19
CA PHE A 44 39.93 -0.18 15.09
C PHE A 44 40.73 -0.05 16.39
N ALA A 45 41.19 -1.17 16.95
CA ALA A 45 42.11 -1.18 18.09
C ALA A 45 43.43 -0.46 17.77
N ALA A 46 43.99 -0.72 16.57
CA ALA A 46 45.18 -0.01 16.09
C ALA A 46 44.95 1.50 15.91
N ALA A 47 43.71 1.93 15.67
CA ALA A 47 43.32 3.34 15.59
C ALA A 47 43.04 3.99 16.96
N GLY A 48 43.28 3.28 18.07
CA GLY A 48 43.11 3.77 19.44
C GLY A 48 41.75 3.49 20.08
N GLY A 49 40.88 2.73 19.39
CA GLY A 49 39.61 2.26 19.95
C GLY A 49 39.78 1.07 20.91
N LEU A 50 38.80 0.87 21.79
CA LEU A 50 38.63 -0.37 22.54
C LEU A 50 37.73 -1.31 21.72
N THR A 51 37.86 -2.63 21.91
CA THR A 51 37.04 -3.62 21.20
C THR A 51 36.33 -4.54 22.17
N ALA A 52 35.16 -5.03 21.75
CA ALA A 52 34.41 -6.06 22.44
C ALA A 52 34.15 -7.25 21.50
N THR A 53 33.90 -8.43 22.07
CA THR A 53 33.63 -9.66 21.31
C THR A 53 32.14 -9.90 21.06
N THR A 54 31.26 -9.14 21.72
CA THR A 54 29.80 -9.22 21.55
C THR A 54 29.16 -7.83 21.63
N PRO A 55 27.96 -7.62 21.04
CA PRO A 55 27.22 -6.35 21.18
C PRO A 55 26.95 -5.99 22.65
N ALA A 56 26.48 -6.95 23.46
CA ALA A 56 26.24 -6.76 24.89
C ALA A 56 27.49 -6.29 25.65
N ALA A 57 28.64 -6.90 25.38
CA ALA A 57 29.90 -6.50 26.00
C ALA A 57 30.36 -5.10 25.57
N ALA A 58 30.04 -4.68 24.35
CA ALA A 58 30.38 -3.35 23.85
C ALA A 58 29.62 -2.24 24.59
N VAL A 59 28.34 -2.50 24.89
CA VAL A 59 27.43 -1.51 25.49
C VAL A 59 27.41 -1.51 27.01
N ALA A 60 28.00 -2.51 27.66
CA ALA A 60 28.09 -2.61 29.11
C ALA A 60 28.69 -1.33 29.73
N ASP A 61 27.96 -0.75 30.68
CA ASP A 61 28.30 0.50 31.38
C ASP A 61 28.49 1.74 30.48
N LYS A 62 27.92 1.73 29.27
CA LYS A 62 27.99 2.87 28.33
C LYS A 62 26.67 3.64 28.28
N ALA A 63 26.75 4.96 28.45
CA ALA A 63 25.59 5.83 28.38
C ALA A 63 25.08 6.09 26.95
N PHE A 64 25.90 5.76 25.94
CA PHE A 64 25.61 5.97 24.53
C PHE A 64 25.98 4.73 23.73
N CYS A 65 25.09 4.32 22.83
CA CYS A 65 25.33 3.28 21.84
C CYS A 65 25.01 3.81 20.45
N VAL A 66 25.99 3.84 19.56
CA VAL A 66 25.80 4.17 18.14
C VAL A 66 25.73 2.86 17.36
N CYS A 67 24.66 2.66 16.60
CA CYS A 67 24.45 1.49 15.73
C CYS A 67 24.51 1.91 14.26
N MET A 68 25.56 1.46 13.56
CA MET A 68 25.83 1.76 12.15
C MET A 68 26.09 0.47 11.36
N VAL A 69 25.01 -0.19 10.97
CA VAL A 69 25.01 -1.43 10.18
C VAL A 69 24.32 -1.19 8.83
N ALA A 70 24.37 -2.16 7.91
CA ALA A 70 23.90 -1.93 6.55
C ALA A 70 22.37 -2.04 6.41
N THR A 71 21.73 -2.91 7.18
CA THR A 71 20.30 -3.26 7.02
C THR A 71 19.54 -3.31 8.35
N ALA A 72 18.21 -3.19 8.27
CA ALA A 72 17.31 -3.35 9.42
C ALA A 72 17.44 -4.74 10.06
N GLN A 73 17.62 -5.80 9.26
CA GLN A 73 17.81 -7.15 9.78
C GLN A 73 19.10 -7.29 10.61
N GLN A 74 20.19 -6.66 10.16
CA GLN A 74 21.43 -6.61 10.94
C GLN A 74 21.24 -5.82 12.23
N ALA A 75 20.52 -4.69 12.16
CA ALA A 75 20.21 -3.88 13.34
C ALA A 75 19.37 -4.68 14.36
N GLN A 76 18.33 -5.36 13.90
CA GLN A 76 17.49 -6.22 14.75
C GLN A 76 18.33 -7.32 15.42
N SER A 77 19.19 -7.98 14.66
CA SER A 77 20.05 -9.05 15.18
C SER A 77 20.99 -8.59 16.29
N VAL A 78 21.69 -7.46 16.09
CA VAL A 78 22.65 -6.96 17.08
C VAL A 78 21.99 -6.25 18.27
N LEU A 79 20.79 -5.68 18.07
CA LEU A 79 20.09 -4.94 19.10
C LEU A 79 19.18 -5.82 19.97
N LEU A 80 18.45 -6.77 19.38
CA LEU A 80 17.38 -7.52 20.06
C LEU A 80 17.52 -9.05 20.00
N ASP A 81 17.79 -9.63 18.81
CA ASP A 81 17.58 -11.08 18.62
C ASP A 81 18.80 -11.96 18.99
N GLY A 82 20.00 -11.39 19.04
CA GLY A 82 21.22 -12.15 19.33
C GLY A 82 21.28 -12.66 20.78
N PRO A 83 21.99 -13.79 21.05
CA PRO A 83 22.17 -14.30 22.42
C PRO A 83 22.88 -13.28 23.33
N ASP A 84 23.69 -12.40 22.73
CA ASP A 84 24.39 -11.29 23.38
C ASP A 84 23.94 -9.94 22.79
N ALA A 85 22.63 -9.78 22.55
CA ALA A 85 22.04 -8.56 22.01
C ALA A 85 22.30 -7.33 22.89
N ALA A 86 22.52 -6.18 22.25
CA ALA A 86 22.92 -4.95 22.92
C ALA A 86 21.87 -4.43 23.91
N VAL A 87 20.58 -4.47 23.56
CA VAL A 87 19.52 -3.85 24.37
C VAL A 87 19.48 -4.42 25.79
N ALA A 88 19.65 -5.73 25.97
CA ALA A 88 19.62 -6.36 27.28
C ALA A 88 20.73 -5.85 28.23
N ALA A 89 21.88 -5.44 27.70
CA ALA A 89 23.04 -4.99 28.47
C ALA A 89 23.17 -3.46 28.58
N LEU A 90 22.33 -2.70 27.87
CA LEU A 90 22.35 -1.23 27.95
C LEU A 90 21.96 -0.75 29.35
N PRO A 91 22.73 0.19 29.97
CA PRO A 91 22.35 0.82 31.24
C PRO A 91 21.01 1.54 31.18
N ARG A 92 20.41 1.80 32.35
CA ARG A 92 19.17 2.56 32.44
C ARG A 92 19.36 3.98 31.92
N GLY A 93 18.45 4.46 31.06
CA GLY A 93 18.52 5.83 30.52
C GLY A 93 19.61 6.03 29.45
N ALA A 94 20.15 4.94 28.88
CA ALA A 94 21.13 5.03 27.81
C ALA A 94 20.49 5.54 26.51
N ALA A 95 21.25 6.31 25.72
CA ALA A 95 20.82 6.75 24.40
C ALA A 95 21.29 5.75 23.32
N LEU A 96 20.35 5.26 22.52
CA LEU A 96 20.60 4.38 21.39
C LEU A 96 20.41 5.16 20.09
N LEU A 97 21.52 5.48 19.42
CA LEU A 97 21.54 6.19 18.15
C LEU A 97 21.57 5.18 17.00
N LEU A 98 20.44 5.00 16.33
CA LEU A 98 20.35 4.21 15.13
C LEU A 98 20.71 5.08 13.92
N CYS A 99 21.94 4.92 13.42
CA CYS A 99 22.47 5.74 12.34
C CYS A 99 22.38 5.08 10.96
N SER A 100 21.75 3.91 10.90
CA SER A 100 21.62 3.09 9.70
C SER A 100 20.49 3.61 8.81
N THR A 101 20.62 3.51 7.48
CA THR A 101 19.48 3.74 6.57
C THR A 101 18.61 2.49 6.57
N VAL A 102 17.44 2.61 7.21
CA VAL A 102 16.45 1.54 7.44
C VAL A 102 15.04 2.07 7.17
N PRO A 103 14.06 1.17 6.95
CA PRO A 103 12.65 1.56 6.89
C PRO A 103 12.15 2.27 8.15
N CYS A 104 11.25 3.25 7.98
CA CYS A 104 10.63 3.99 9.08
C CYS A 104 9.82 3.06 10.00
N ASP A 105 9.05 2.14 9.42
CA ASP A 105 8.25 1.15 10.15
C ASP A 105 9.10 0.24 11.06
N TYR A 106 10.31 -0.10 10.64
CA TYR A 106 11.27 -0.85 11.45
C TYR A 106 11.68 -0.06 12.69
N VAL A 107 12.00 1.23 12.57
CA VAL A 107 12.41 2.02 13.74
C VAL A 107 11.25 2.25 14.71
N GLN A 108 10.04 2.46 14.19
CA GLN A 108 8.83 2.51 15.01
C GLN A 108 8.52 1.17 15.68
N SER A 109 8.79 0.05 15.00
CA SER A 109 8.67 -1.29 15.57
C SER A 109 9.71 -1.53 16.66
N LEU A 110 10.96 -1.09 16.47
CA LEU A 110 12.01 -1.16 17.47
C LEU A 110 11.60 -0.39 18.74
N ASP A 111 11.05 0.82 18.60
CA ASP A 111 10.52 1.62 19.71
C ASP A 111 9.42 0.87 20.50
N ARG A 112 8.45 0.25 19.81
CA ARG A 112 7.41 -0.58 20.45
C ARG A 112 7.99 -1.81 21.13
N GLN A 113 8.96 -2.48 20.51
CA GLN A 113 9.63 -3.64 21.08
C GLN A 113 10.39 -3.29 22.35
N LEU A 114 11.10 -2.16 22.39
CA LEU A 114 11.78 -1.67 23.60
C LEU A 114 10.79 -1.51 24.76
N ARG A 115 9.61 -0.91 24.51
CA ARG A 115 8.55 -0.81 25.53
C ARG A 115 8.05 -2.18 25.99
N SER A 116 7.82 -3.10 25.06
CA SER A 116 7.36 -4.46 25.39
C SER A 116 8.34 -5.25 26.26
N LEU A 117 9.64 -4.95 26.15
CA LEU A 117 10.71 -5.53 26.96
C LEU A 117 10.91 -4.82 28.30
N GLY A 118 10.08 -3.83 28.64
CA GLY A 118 10.25 -3.00 29.84
C GLY A 118 11.49 -2.10 29.79
N ARG A 119 11.92 -1.74 28.57
CA ARG A 119 13.07 -0.87 28.28
C ARG A 119 12.65 0.47 27.66
N ASP A 120 11.50 0.98 28.09
CA ASP A 120 11.03 2.34 27.80
C ASP A 120 11.97 3.43 28.33
N ASP A 121 12.91 3.07 29.22
CA ASP A 121 14.00 3.92 29.69
C ASP A 121 15.08 4.19 28.63
N ILE A 122 15.18 3.39 27.56
CA ILE A 122 16.16 3.62 26.50
C ILE A 122 15.71 4.80 25.63
N LEU A 123 16.58 5.79 25.49
CA LEU A 123 16.34 6.97 24.67
C LEU A 123 16.72 6.66 23.21
N LEU A 124 15.76 6.14 22.45
CA LEU A 124 15.96 5.83 21.03
C LEU A 124 16.04 7.11 20.18
N VAL A 125 17.04 7.13 19.29
CA VAL A 125 17.33 8.22 18.38
C VAL A 125 17.40 7.66 16.96
N ASP A 126 16.42 7.98 16.13
CA ASP A 126 16.41 7.66 14.70
C ASP A 126 17.27 8.70 13.97
N SER A 127 18.54 8.40 13.71
CA SER A 127 19.50 9.39 13.19
C SER A 127 20.32 8.90 12.00
N PRO A 128 19.69 8.46 10.90
CA PRO A 128 20.42 8.11 9.69
C PRO A 128 21.32 9.25 9.21
N VAL A 129 22.37 8.89 8.46
CA VAL A 129 23.43 9.83 8.07
C VAL A 129 23.67 9.87 6.56
N SER A 130 24.31 10.94 6.10
CA SER A 130 24.73 11.14 4.71
C SER A 130 26.07 11.89 4.65
N GLY A 131 26.94 11.52 3.72
CA GLY A 131 28.25 12.19 3.52
C GLY A 131 29.43 11.29 3.15
N GLY A 132 29.25 9.97 3.22
CA GLY A 132 30.32 9.01 2.88
C GLY A 132 31.41 8.90 3.95
N ALA A 133 32.32 7.95 3.76
CA ALA A 133 33.34 7.59 4.75
C ALA A 133 34.31 8.73 5.07
N ALA A 134 34.57 9.62 4.11
CA ALA A 134 35.43 10.79 4.31
C ALA A 134 34.82 11.76 5.33
N ARG A 135 33.58 12.22 5.10
CA ARG A 135 32.88 13.12 6.04
C ARG A 135 32.60 12.46 7.39
N ALA A 136 32.42 11.13 7.42
CA ALA A 136 32.35 10.37 8.66
C ALA A 136 33.64 10.45 9.48
N ALA A 137 34.80 10.34 8.83
CA ALA A 137 36.11 10.42 9.48
C ALA A 137 36.49 11.84 9.95
N ASP A 138 35.86 12.86 9.35
CA ASP A 138 36.03 14.28 9.67
C ASP A 138 34.98 14.80 10.66
N GLY A 139 33.95 14.00 10.98
CA GLY A 139 32.84 14.43 11.85
C GLY A 139 31.94 15.49 11.24
N THR A 140 31.84 15.54 9.92
CA THR A 140 31.10 16.57 9.18
C THR A 140 29.90 15.96 8.45
N LEU A 141 29.29 14.91 9.00
CA LEU A 141 28.14 14.25 8.37
C LEU A 141 26.92 15.16 8.33
N SER A 142 26.03 14.87 7.39
CA SER A 142 24.66 15.35 7.45
C SER A 142 23.87 14.30 8.24
N ILE A 143 23.24 14.68 9.34
CA ILE A 143 22.51 13.76 10.22
C ILE A 143 21.05 14.19 10.25
N MET A 144 20.14 13.25 10.02
CA MET A 144 18.69 13.47 10.02
C MET A 144 18.10 12.77 11.24
N ALA A 145 17.85 13.51 12.32
CA ALA A 145 17.49 12.96 13.62
C ALA A 145 16.02 13.18 13.97
N GLY A 146 15.24 12.11 14.08
CA GLY A 146 13.89 12.06 14.63
C GLY A 146 13.87 11.35 15.98
N MET A 147 13.31 12.00 17.01
CA MET A 147 13.37 11.49 18.39
C MET A 147 12.39 12.23 19.30
N ALA A 148 12.17 11.72 20.51
CA ALA A 148 11.49 12.47 21.57
C ALA A 148 12.41 13.52 22.21
N ASP A 149 11.84 14.56 22.82
CA ASP A 149 12.60 15.68 23.42
C ASP A 149 13.63 15.22 24.47
N ALA A 150 13.26 14.29 25.34
CA ALA A 150 14.19 13.74 26.35
C ALA A 150 15.40 13.04 25.71
N ALA A 151 15.20 12.38 24.57
CA ALA A 151 16.28 11.77 23.81
C ALA A 151 17.16 12.82 23.12
N LEU A 152 16.55 13.90 22.61
CA LEU A 152 17.27 15.02 22.01
C LEU A 152 18.19 15.71 23.02
N GLU A 153 17.69 16.03 24.22
CA GLU A 153 18.50 16.65 25.28
C GLU A 153 19.75 15.82 25.60
N ARG A 154 19.59 14.50 25.69
CA ARG A 154 20.69 13.58 25.99
C ARG A 154 21.67 13.41 24.83
N ALA A 155 21.17 13.24 23.61
CA ALA A 155 21.97 12.84 22.45
C ALA A 155 22.58 14.01 21.68
N ARG A 156 22.05 15.23 21.82
CA ARG A 156 22.48 16.42 21.07
C ARG A 156 24.00 16.67 21.11
N PRO A 157 24.73 16.55 22.24
CA PRO A 157 26.18 16.75 22.25
C PRO A 157 26.92 15.75 21.36
N LEU A 158 26.50 14.48 21.36
CA LEU A 158 27.13 13.43 20.56
C LEU A 158 26.76 13.57 19.07
N LEU A 159 25.50 13.90 18.77
CA LEU A 159 25.06 14.21 17.41
C LEU A 159 25.86 15.37 16.81
N ALA A 160 26.05 16.45 17.57
CA ALA A 160 26.82 17.62 17.15
C ALA A 160 28.31 17.32 16.93
N GLU A 161 28.88 16.34 17.64
CA GLU A 161 30.26 15.92 17.42
C GLU A 161 30.46 15.16 16.09
N MET A 162 29.42 14.47 15.62
CA MET A 162 29.47 13.66 14.40
C MET A 162 28.96 14.40 13.15
N ALA A 163 28.32 15.55 13.33
CA ALA A 163 27.68 16.30 12.27
C ALA A 163 28.40 17.62 11.95
N ASP A 164 28.31 18.05 10.70
CA ASP A 164 28.52 19.45 10.37
C ASP A 164 27.43 20.28 11.09
N PRO A 165 27.77 21.37 11.81
CA PRO A 165 26.79 22.15 12.57
C PRO A 165 25.62 22.67 11.73
N ALA A 166 25.84 22.96 10.45
CA ALA A 166 24.80 23.41 9.53
C ALA A 166 23.98 22.25 8.93
N LYS A 167 24.37 20.99 9.19
CA LYS A 167 23.77 19.78 8.61
C LYS A 167 23.32 18.77 9.66
N LEU A 168 23.12 19.24 10.90
CA LEU A 168 22.38 18.50 11.92
C LEU A 168 20.90 18.88 11.82
N TYR A 169 20.13 18.05 11.13
CA TYR A 169 18.70 18.25 10.91
C TYR A 169 17.93 17.54 12.01
N ILE A 170 17.24 18.30 12.86
CA ILE A 170 16.25 17.76 13.80
C ILE A 170 14.91 17.71 13.06
N VAL A 171 14.44 16.51 12.78
CA VAL A 171 13.26 16.25 11.96
C VAL A 171 12.05 16.08 12.87
N GLN A 172 11.02 16.87 12.64
CA GLN A 172 9.77 16.78 13.40
C GLN A 172 8.99 15.51 13.05
N GLY A 173 8.24 14.97 14.02
CA GLY A 173 7.46 13.73 13.84
C GLY A 173 7.97 12.55 14.67
N GLY A 174 9.01 12.74 15.50
CA GLY A 174 9.50 11.71 16.43
C GLY A 174 10.26 10.57 15.75
N VAL A 175 10.22 9.39 16.34
CA VAL A 175 10.92 8.20 15.81
C VAL A 175 10.32 7.78 14.47
N GLY A 176 11.19 7.59 13.46
CA GLY A 176 10.81 7.30 12.08
C GLY A 176 10.91 8.50 11.15
N ALA A 177 10.84 9.73 11.68
CA ALA A 177 10.95 10.94 10.88
C ALA A 177 12.34 11.12 10.25
N GLY A 178 13.41 10.77 10.97
CA GLY A 178 14.77 10.78 10.45
C GLY A 178 14.95 9.78 9.30
N SER A 179 14.38 8.58 9.46
CA SER A 179 14.35 7.53 8.42
C SER A 179 13.56 7.96 7.18
N ASN A 180 12.39 8.60 7.33
CA ASN A 180 11.64 9.17 6.21
C ASN A 180 12.42 10.27 5.47
N MET A 181 13.04 11.19 6.23
CA MET A 181 13.89 12.25 5.67
C MET A 181 15.04 11.66 4.84
N LYS A 182 15.69 10.61 5.36
CA LYS A 182 16.76 9.91 4.65
C LYS A 182 16.25 9.18 3.41
N MET A 183 15.09 8.52 3.49
CA MET A 183 14.49 7.82 2.36
C MET A 183 14.19 8.79 1.20
N VAL A 184 13.55 9.92 1.48
CA VAL A 184 13.28 10.96 0.49
C VAL A 184 14.56 11.51 -0.13
N HIS A 185 15.61 11.71 0.68
CA HIS A 185 16.94 12.08 0.19
C HIS A 185 17.53 11.03 -0.78
N GLN A 186 17.26 9.74 -0.54
CA GLN A 186 17.72 8.64 -1.40
C GLN A 186 16.93 8.51 -2.72
N VAL A 187 15.74 9.10 -2.87
CA VAL A 187 15.02 9.16 -4.17
C VAL A 187 15.91 9.79 -5.24
N LEU A 188 16.50 10.95 -4.92
CA LEU A 188 17.41 11.65 -5.81
C LEU A 188 18.67 10.82 -6.11
N ALA A 189 19.22 10.15 -5.09
CA ALA A 189 20.38 9.27 -5.27
C ALA A 189 20.08 8.11 -6.23
N ALA A 190 18.93 7.44 -6.06
CA ALA A 190 18.51 6.33 -6.90
C ALA A 190 18.35 6.75 -8.36
N CYS A 191 17.66 7.86 -8.62
CA CYS A 191 17.49 8.33 -9.99
C CYS A 191 18.84 8.79 -10.60
N GLN A 192 19.61 9.60 -9.87
CA GLN A 192 20.80 10.27 -10.44
C GLN A 192 21.99 9.31 -10.65
N ILE A 193 22.15 8.27 -9.83
CA ILE A 193 23.21 7.25 -10.04
C ILE A 193 22.98 6.49 -11.35
N LEU A 194 21.74 6.04 -11.60
CA LEU A 194 21.41 5.37 -12.84
C LEU A 194 21.48 6.35 -14.02
N ALA A 195 20.97 7.58 -13.85
CA ALA A 195 21.05 8.63 -14.87
C ALA A 195 22.49 8.93 -15.32
N ALA A 196 23.45 8.94 -14.40
CA ALA A 196 24.86 9.12 -14.75
C ALA A 196 25.39 7.98 -15.63
N SER A 197 25.00 6.75 -15.34
CA SER A 197 25.39 5.58 -16.14
C SER A 197 24.72 5.58 -17.51
N GLU A 198 23.45 5.96 -17.56
CA GLU A 198 22.65 6.11 -18.79
C GLU A 198 23.24 7.18 -19.71
N ALA A 199 23.56 8.35 -19.16
CA ALA A 199 24.15 9.47 -19.89
C ALA A 199 25.54 9.15 -20.44
N MET A 200 26.41 8.54 -19.62
CA MET A 200 27.76 8.16 -20.06
C MET A 200 27.74 6.98 -21.03
N GLY A 201 26.79 6.06 -20.87
CA GLY A 201 26.53 4.99 -21.83
C GLY A 201 26.06 5.52 -23.18
N PHE A 202 25.16 6.50 -23.17
CA PHE A 202 24.71 7.20 -24.36
C PHE A 202 25.85 7.95 -25.04
N ALA A 203 26.66 8.69 -24.28
CA ALA A 203 27.84 9.37 -24.79
C ALA A 203 28.84 8.40 -25.46
N ALA A 204 29.13 7.27 -24.81
CA ALA A 204 30.02 6.24 -25.36
C ALA A 204 29.51 5.74 -26.72
N ARG A 205 28.21 5.53 -26.83
CA ARG A 205 27.55 4.97 -28.03
C ARG A 205 27.39 6.00 -29.16
N LEU A 206 27.34 7.28 -28.82
CA LEU A 206 27.47 8.39 -29.78
C LEU A 206 28.92 8.57 -30.28
N GLY A 207 29.88 7.84 -29.72
CA GLY A 207 31.30 7.92 -30.07
C GLY A 207 32.01 9.11 -29.46
N LEU A 208 31.47 9.69 -28.38
CA LEU A 208 32.11 10.77 -27.64
C LEU A 208 33.23 10.24 -26.75
N ASP A 209 34.26 11.06 -26.56
CA ASP A 209 35.24 10.85 -25.50
C ASP A 209 34.59 11.07 -24.13
N LEU A 210 34.68 10.07 -23.25
CA LEU A 210 33.98 10.08 -21.98
C LEU A 210 34.55 11.11 -20.99
N ALA A 211 35.84 11.44 -21.06
CA ALA A 211 36.41 12.49 -20.22
C ALA A 211 35.88 13.86 -20.65
N ARG A 212 35.83 14.14 -21.96
CA ARG A 212 35.22 15.35 -22.51
C ARG A 212 33.73 15.45 -22.22
N ALA A 213 32.99 14.33 -22.32
CA ALA A 213 31.57 14.29 -21.98
C ALA A 213 31.33 14.58 -20.49
N GLN A 214 32.14 14.01 -19.61
CA GLN A 214 32.11 14.33 -18.18
C GLN A 214 32.33 15.83 -17.94
N GLU A 215 33.40 16.41 -18.49
CA GLU A 215 33.71 17.83 -18.33
C GLU A 215 32.56 18.73 -18.81
N ALA A 216 31.98 18.42 -19.98
CA ALA A 216 30.88 19.19 -20.55
C ALA A 216 29.62 19.14 -19.68
N VAL A 217 29.24 17.96 -19.17
CA VAL A 217 28.07 17.82 -18.28
C VAL A 217 28.30 18.57 -16.98
N LEU A 218 29.48 18.46 -16.37
CA LEU A 218 29.82 19.16 -15.13
C LEU A 218 29.79 20.69 -15.27
N ALA A 219 30.09 21.21 -16.46
CA ALA A 219 30.04 22.63 -16.77
C ALA A 219 28.64 23.13 -17.20
N SER A 220 27.62 22.25 -17.22
CA SER A 220 26.28 22.56 -17.73
C SER A 220 25.19 22.52 -16.65
N ASP A 221 23.98 22.91 -17.03
CA ASP A 221 22.80 22.79 -16.16
C ASP A 221 22.34 21.34 -15.92
N ALA A 222 22.96 20.35 -16.57
CA ALA A 222 22.74 18.94 -16.28
C ALA A 222 23.49 18.44 -15.02
N TRP A 223 24.32 19.29 -14.41
CA TRP A 223 25.10 18.94 -13.24
C TRP A 223 24.24 18.36 -12.10
N ASN A 224 24.73 17.27 -11.53
CA ASN A 224 24.24 16.69 -10.28
C ASN A 224 25.38 16.01 -9.53
N TRP A 225 25.21 15.90 -8.21
CA TRP A 225 26.23 15.41 -7.29
C TRP A 225 26.62 13.95 -7.58
N MET A 226 25.65 13.09 -7.91
CA MET A 226 25.93 11.69 -8.19
C MET A 226 26.78 11.53 -9.46
N PHE A 227 26.50 12.29 -10.52
CA PHE A 227 27.30 12.30 -11.74
C PHE A 227 28.76 12.71 -11.46
N GLU A 228 28.98 13.82 -10.76
CA GLU A 228 30.31 14.30 -10.39
C GLU A 228 31.13 13.27 -9.62
N HIS A 229 30.49 12.53 -8.71
CA HIS A 229 31.17 11.56 -7.87
C HIS A 229 31.31 10.16 -8.48
N ARG A 230 30.52 9.78 -9.49
CA ARG A 230 30.59 8.43 -10.13
C ARG A 230 31.43 8.43 -11.39
N THR A 231 31.35 9.49 -12.20
CA THR A 231 32.04 9.52 -13.49
C THR A 231 33.57 9.38 -13.41
N PRO A 232 34.30 9.92 -12.39
CA PRO A 232 35.73 9.62 -12.25
C PRO A 232 36.02 8.12 -12.09
N ARG A 233 35.17 7.39 -11.36
CA ARG A 233 35.30 5.95 -11.14
C ARG A 233 34.97 5.16 -12.41
N MET A 234 34.05 5.64 -13.25
CA MET A 234 33.78 5.06 -14.57
C MET A 234 35.03 5.08 -15.47
N LEU A 235 35.89 6.09 -15.33
CA LEU A 235 37.14 6.23 -16.09
C LEU A 235 38.31 5.41 -15.51
N THR A 236 38.21 4.93 -14.27
CA THR A 236 39.26 4.16 -13.57
C THR A 236 38.88 2.69 -13.37
N GLN A 237 38.11 2.12 -14.30
CA GLN A 237 37.63 0.73 -14.21
C GLN A 237 36.87 0.43 -12.91
N PHE A 238 36.07 1.41 -12.47
CA PHE A 238 35.16 1.31 -11.32
C PHE A 238 35.90 1.17 -9.97
N GLN A 239 37.14 1.67 -9.88
CA GLN A 239 37.96 1.62 -8.66
C GLN A 239 38.31 3.02 -8.11
N PRO A 240 38.45 3.17 -6.78
CA PRO A 240 38.14 2.18 -5.74
C PRO A 240 36.62 1.99 -5.58
N ILE A 241 36.21 0.85 -5.01
CA ILE A 241 34.81 0.63 -4.61
C ILE A 241 34.49 1.56 -3.43
N ALA A 242 33.75 2.63 -3.70
CA ALA A 242 33.31 3.58 -2.68
C ALA A 242 31.88 3.30 -2.20
N SER A 243 31.03 2.74 -3.07
CA SER A 243 29.68 2.29 -2.72
C SER A 243 29.28 1.14 -3.64
N ALA A 244 28.89 0.00 -3.07
CA ALA A 244 28.47 -1.16 -3.86
C ALA A 244 27.07 -0.97 -4.45
N VAL A 245 26.77 -1.59 -5.61
CA VAL A 245 25.42 -1.58 -6.22
C VAL A 245 24.36 -2.08 -5.23
N ASN A 246 24.66 -3.11 -4.43
CA ASN A 246 23.74 -3.63 -3.42
C ASN A 246 23.31 -2.61 -2.36
N ILE A 247 24.09 -1.55 -2.13
CA ILE A 247 23.71 -0.48 -1.20
C ILE A 247 22.55 0.33 -1.77
N ILE A 248 22.64 0.76 -3.03
CA ILE A 248 21.56 1.53 -3.65
C ILE A 248 20.33 0.66 -3.91
N VAL A 249 20.51 -0.62 -4.27
CA VAL A 249 19.38 -1.59 -4.37
C VAL A 249 18.60 -1.66 -3.05
N LYS A 250 19.32 -1.74 -1.92
CA LYS A 250 18.70 -1.78 -0.59
C LYS A 250 17.94 -0.48 -0.32
N ASP A 251 18.54 0.69 -0.57
CA ASP A 251 17.88 1.97 -0.32
C ASP A 251 16.66 2.18 -1.24
N THR A 252 16.75 1.80 -2.51
CA THR A 252 15.63 1.87 -3.46
C THR A 252 14.47 0.98 -3.02
N LYS A 253 14.73 -0.22 -2.49
CA LYS A 253 13.68 -1.07 -1.91
C LYS A 253 12.98 -0.46 -0.70
N ILE A 254 13.69 0.34 0.10
CA ILE A 254 13.07 1.09 1.21
C ILE A 254 12.10 2.13 0.64
N ILE A 255 12.52 2.86 -0.40
CA ILE A 255 11.70 3.86 -1.07
C ILE A 255 10.45 3.23 -1.68
N THR A 256 10.59 2.16 -2.46
CA THR A 256 9.45 1.55 -3.17
C THR A 256 8.50 0.81 -2.23
N ALA A 257 9.00 0.21 -1.15
CA ALA A 257 8.14 -0.37 -0.11
C ALA A 257 7.31 0.70 0.62
N GLU A 258 7.91 1.84 0.97
CA GLU A 258 7.17 2.94 1.60
C GLU A 258 6.16 3.56 0.63
N ALA A 259 6.55 3.78 -0.63
CA ALA A 259 5.67 4.29 -1.67
C ALA A 259 4.45 3.39 -1.87
N GLN A 260 4.64 2.07 -1.89
CA GLN A 260 3.54 1.10 -1.94
C GLN A 260 2.66 1.18 -0.69
N ARG A 261 3.27 1.30 0.50
CA ARG A 261 2.56 1.42 1.78
C ARG A 261 1.71 2.70 1.87
N SER A 262 2.21 3.80 1.31
CA SER A 262 1.55 5.11 1.32
C SER A 262 0.68 5.38 0.09
N GLY A 263 0.56 4.40 -0.83
CA GLY A 263 -0.18 4.59 -2.09
C GLY A 263 0.41 5.68 -3.00
N PHE A 264 1.67 6.06 -2.83
CA PHE A 264 2.29 7.16 -3.56
C PHE A 264 3.04 6.63 -4.80
N PRO A 265 2.81 7.19 -6.01
CA PRO A 265 3.50 6.73 -7.21
C PRO A 265 4.96 7.23 -7.26
N VAL A 266 5.89 6.30 -7.50
CA VAL A 266 7.32 6.61 -7.68
C VAL A 266 7.84 6.12 -9.04
N PRO A 267 7.29 6.60 -10.17
CA PRO A 267 7.63 6.09 -11.50
C PRO A 267 9.12 6.19 -11.85
N MET A 268 9.79 7.29 -11.47
CA MET A 268 11.22 7.47 -11.74
C MET A 268 12.06 6.50 -10.91
N THR A 269 11.80 6.44 -9.60
CA THR A 269 12.53 5.54 -8.70
C THR A 269 12.25 4.08 -8.99
N GLY A 270 11.00 3.72 -9.32
CA GLY A 270 10.63 2.37 -9.73
C GLY A 270 11.40 1.91 -10.97
N LYS A 271 11.55 2.81 -11.97
CA LYS A 271 12.39 2.52 -13.14
C LYS A 271 13.87 2.38 -12.78
N ALA A 272 14.36 3.20 -11.84
CA ALA A 272 15.73 3.05 -11.34
C ALA A 272 15.94 1.69 -10.65
N GLU A 273 14.97 1.21 -9.87
CA GLU A 273 15.02 -0.10 -9.23
C GLU A 273 15.14 -1.24 -10.23
N GLU A 274 14.40 -1.19 -11.34
CA GLU A 274 14.49 -2.19 -12.41
C GLU A 274 15.92 -2.26 -12.98
N GLY A 275 16.55 -1.11 -13.27
CA GLY A 275 17.93 -1.06 -13.76
C GLY A 275 18.94 -1.61 -12.75
N TYR A 276 18.74 -1.34 -11.46
CA TYR A 276 19.59 -1.92 -10.40
C TYR A 276 19.40 -3.42 -10.25
N ARG A 277 18.18 -3.92 -10.42
CA ARG A 277 17.88 -5.35 -10.39
C ARG A 277 18.55 -6.07 -11.55
N GLU A 278 18.49 -5.50 -12.76
CA GLU A 278 19.20 -6.02 -13.93
C GLU A 278 20.71 -6.12 -13.66
N ALA A 279 21.31 -5.09 -13.07
CA ALA A 279 22.74 -5.12 -12.72
C ALA A 279 23.09 -6.22 -11.72
N VAL A 280 22.26 -6.43 -10.69
CA VAL A 280 22.44 -7.52 -9.72
C VAL A 280 22.32 -8.89 -10.39
N GLU A 281 21.36 -9.07 -11.30
CA GLU A 281 21.19 -10.29 -12.09
C GLU A 281 22.41 -10.60 -12.97
N LYS A 282 23.11 -9.56 -13.46
CA LYS A 282 24.40 -9.69 -14.18
C LYS A 282 25.61 -9.91 -13.26
N GLY A 283 25.41 -9.98 -11.94
CA GLY A 283 26.47 -10.24 -10.97
C GLY A 283 27.22 -9.00 -10.49
N TYR A 284 26.76 -7.78 -10.80
CA TYR A 284 27.45 -6.54 -10.44
C TYR A 284 27.17 -6.06 -9.01
N GLY A 285 26.43 -6.82 -8.20
CA GLY A 285 25.93 -6.37 -6.89
C GLY A 285 27.02 -5.92 -5.90
N GLN A 286 28.21 -6.51 -5.96
CA GLN A 286 29.34 -6.16 -5.10
C GLN A 286 30.29 -5.14 -5.73
N ASP A 287 30.12 -4.85 -7.00
CA ASP A 287 30.92 -3.87 -7.72
C ASP A 287 30.48 -2.46 -7.33
N ASP A 288 31.33 -1.48 -7.62
CA ASP A 288 31.02 -0.08 -7.38
C ASP A 288 29.77 0.37 -8.16
N ASP A 289 28.99 1.28 -7.60
CA ASP A 289 27.77 1.81 -8.21
C ASP A 289 28.03 2.56 -9.54
N SER A 290 29.26 3.02 -9.80
CA SER A 290 29.67 3.53 -11.12
C SER A 290 29.73 2.45 -12.21
N SER A 291 29.79 1.17 -11.85
CA SER A 291 29.91 0.05 -12.78
C SER A 291 28.62 -0.27 -13.55
N LEU A 292 27.51 0.38 -13.17
CA LEU A 292 26.23 0.34 -13.89
C LEU A 292 26.34 0.86 -15.33
N LEU A 293 27.40 1.61 -15.67
CA LEU A 293 27.73 1.97 -17.04
C LEU A 293 27.74 0.75 -17.99
N ARG A 294 28.12 -0.43 -17.49
CA ARG A 294 28.13 -1.69 -18.24
C ARG A 294 26.77 -2.09 -18.81
N LEU A 295 25.67 -1.69 -18.16
CA LEU A 295 24.31 -1.93 -18.69
C LEU A 295 24.12 -1.34 -20.09
N TYR A 296 24.81 -0.24 -20.38
CA TYR A 296 24.66 0.51 -21.64
C TYR A 296 25.82 0.24 -22.62
N THR A 297 27.02 -0.07 -22.12
CA THR A 297 28.17 -0.35 -22.98
C THR A 297 28.23 -1.80 -23.44
N GLU A 298 27.81 -2.76 -22.61
CA GLU A 298 27.87 -4.21 -22.91
C GLU A 298 26.56 -4.77 -23.52
N ALA A 299 25.48 -3.98 -23.60
CA ALA A 299 24.22 -4.40 -24.23
C ALA A 299 24.36 -4.65 -25.74
N GLY A 300 23.76 -5.73 -26.23
CA GLY A 300 24.01 -6.39 -27.53
C GLY A 300 24.21 -5.48 -28.76
N THR A 301 25.23 -5.83 -29.53
CA THR A 301 25.70 -5.17 -30.76
C THR A 301 24.81 -5.48 -31.98
N GLY A 302 23.57 -4.98 -32.00
CA GLY A 302 22.90 -4.82 -33.28
C GLY A 302 23.64 -3.79 -34.14
N GLU A 303 23.65 -3.94 -35.48
CA GLU A 303 24.18 -2.88 -36.36
C GLU A 303 23.48 -1.55 -36.02
N ALA A 304 24.24 -0.57 -35.55
CA ALA A 304 23.74 0.75 -35.18
C ALA A 304 23.47 1.58 -36.45
N GLY A 305 22.38 2.35 -36.46
CA GLY A 305 22.15 3.34 -37.52
C GLY A 305 23.16 4.50 -37.43
N GLU A 306 23.31 5.27 -38.52
CA GLU A 306 24.08 6.51 -38.48
C GLU A 306 23.35 7.61 -37.69
N SER A 307 24.07 8.26 -36.78
CA SER A 307 23.59 9.41 -36.00
C SER A 307 23.43 10.65 -36.91
N PRO A 308 22.25 11.31 -36.98
CA PRO A 308 22.10 12.64 -37.59
C PRO A 308 22.94 13.74 -36.92
N ALA A 309 23.26 13.61 -35.63
CA ALA A 309 24.18 14.54 -34.95
C ALA A 309 25.60 14.29 -35.48
N LYS A 310 26.19 15.31 -36.10
CA LYS A 310 27.45 15.22 -36.84
C LYS A 310 28.63 15.71 -36.03
N THR A 311 28.44 16.67 -35.13
CA THR A 311 29.52 17.22 -34.31
C THR A 311 29.49 16.69 -32.88
N ASP A 312 30.63 16.76 -32.19
CA ASP A 312 30.71 16.40 -30.77
C ASP A 312 29.77 17.28 -29.93
N GLU A 313 29.64 18.56 -30.27
CA GLU A 313 28.79 19.52 -29.56
C GLU A 313 27.31 19.16 -29.69
N GLU A 314 26.85 18.77 -30.88
CA GLU A 314 25.46 18.33 -31.11
C GLU A 314 25.15 17.07 -30.30
N LYS A 315 26.08 16.11 -30.27
CA LYS A 315 25.96 14.86 -29.50
C LYS A 315 25.96 15.12 -27.99
N LEU A 316 26.83 16.02 -27.52
CA LEU A 316 26.89 16.42 -26.10
C LEU A 316 25.61 17.11 -25.65
N ALA A 317 24.98 17.92 -26.51
CA ALA A 317 23.71 18.55 -26.21
C ALA A 317 22.61 17.51 -25.91
N LEU A 318 22.56 16.39 -26.66
CA LEU A 318 21.61 15.31 -26.40
C LEU A 318 21.81 14.65 -25.02
N VAL A 319 23.07 14.44 -24.62
CA VAL A 319 23.42 13.88 -23.31
C VAL A 319 23.04 14.83 -22.17
N VAL A 320 23.26 16.13 -22.36
CA VAL A 320 22.89 17.19 -21.41
C VAL A 320 21.37 17.29 -21.29
N ASP A 321 20.64 17.29 -22.40
CA ASP A 321 19.18 17.37 -22.42
C ASP A 321 18.53 16.15 -21.73
N LEU A 322 19.04 14.95 -21.97
CA LEU A 322 18.64 13.73 -21.26
C LEU A 322 18.76 13.89 -19.74
N LEU A 323 19.93 14.32 -19.26
CA LEU A 323 20.18 14.45 -17.82
C LEU A 323 19.35 15.55 -17.17
N LYS A 324 19.19 16.71 -17.83
CA LYS A 324 18.34 17.80 -17.32
C LYS A 324 16.91 17.31 -17.08
N ALA A 325 16.37 16.60 -18.05
CA ALA A 325 15.00 16.11 -18.00
C ALA A 325 14.80 15.07 -16.88
N ILE A 326 15.73 14.11 -16.72
CA ILE A 326 15.70 13.12 -15.63
C ILE A 326 15.84 13.80 -14.27
N ASN A 327 16.80 14.73 -14.12
CA ASN A 327 17.05 15.43 -12.86
C ASN A 327 15.85 16.25 -12.41
N LEU A 328 15.13 16.85 -13.36
CA LEU A 328 13.92 17.61 -13.07
C LEU A 328 12.79 16.70 -12.56
N CYS A 329 12.52 15.57 -13.24
CA CYS A 329 11.50 14.62 -12.82
C CYS A 329 11.82 14.01 -11.45
N ALA A 330 13.09 13.64 -11.22
CA ALA A 330 13.54 13.11 -9.92
C ALA A 330 13.39 14.12 -8.78
N ALA A 331 13.62 15.42 -9.06
CA ALA A 331 13.40 16.49 -8.09
C ALA A 331 11.91 16.69 -7.76
N GLY A 332 11.04 16.62 -8.79
CA GLY A 332 9.59 16.62 -8.61
C GLY A 332 9.10 15.46 -7.75
N GLU A 333 9.47 14.23 -8.11
CA GLU A 333 9.11 13.01 -7.38
C GLU A 333 9.57 13.06 -5.92
N SER A 334 10.82 13.47 -5.67
CA SER A 334 11.39 13.54 -4.33
C SER A 334 10.63 14.52 -3.42
N LEU A 335 10.39 15.75 -3.88
CA LEU A 335 9.68 16.75 -3.06
C LEU A 335 8.18 16.43 -2.91
N ALA A 336 7.55 15.87 -3.94
CA ALA A 336 6.16 15.43 -3.83
C ALA A 336 6.04 14.26 -2.85
N PHE A 337 6.96 13.30 -2.89
CA PHE A 337 6.95 12.18 -1.93
C PHE A 337 7.20 12.68 -0.51
N ALA A 338 8.11 13.65 -0.32
CA ALA A 338 8.34 14.32 0.95
C ALA A 338 7.06 14.94 1.53
N SER A 339 6.26 15.56 0.67
CA SER A 339 4.97 16.15 1.05
C SER A 339 3.95 15.08 1.45
N ALA A 340 3.91 13.96 0.73
CA ALA A 340 3.04 12.82 1.03
C ALA A 340 3.36 12.20 2.40
N VAL A 341 4.64 12.04 2.74
CA VAL A 341 5.06 11.49 4.05
C VAL A 341 5.15 12.53 5.18
N GLY A 342 4.69 13.76 4.95
CA GLY A 342 4.52 14.78 5.99
C GLY A 342 5.80 15.46 6.48
N LEU A 343 6.85 15.54 5.65
CA LEU A 343 8.10 16.21 6.00
C LEU A 343 8.05 17.72 5.73
N ASP A 344 8.89 18.47 6.45
CA ASP A 344 9.14 19.88 6.16
C ASP A 344 9.91 20.02 4.83
N LEU A 345 9.21 20.48 3.80
CA LEU A 345 9.75 20.60 2.45
C LEU A 345 10.95 21.56 2.36
N ASP A 346 11.00 22.62 3.17
CA ASP A 346 12.13 23.56 3.14
C ASP A 346 13.37 22.89 3.73
N GLN A 347 13.21 22.13 4.82
CA GLN A 347 14.29 21.34 5.40
C GLN A 347 14.76 20.23 4.45
N VAL A 348 13.84 19.57 3.74
CA VAL A 348 14.14 18.54 2.73
C VAL A 348 14.95 19.13 1.58
N LEU A 349 14.53 20.29 1.07
CA LEU A 349 15.24 20.99 0.00
C LEU A 349 16.65 21.38 0.44
N ASP A 350 16.80 21.96 1.63
CA ASP A 350 18.12 22.32 2.18
C ASP A 350 19.05 21.10 2.28
N LEU A 351 18.57 19.99 2.85
CA LEU A 351 19.32 18.74 2.92
C LEU A 351 19.74 18.27 1.53
N CYS A 352 18.80 18.20 0.58
CA CYS A 352 19.05 17.63 -0.73
C CYS A 352 20.02 18.49 -1.54
N VAL A 353 19.92 19.81 -1.46
CA VAL A 353 20.81 20.76 -2.13
C VAL A 353 22.23 20.74 -1.56
N ASN A 354 22.40 20.41 -0.28
CA ASN A 354 23.68 20.44 0.43
C ASN A 354 24.31 19.04 0.65
N ALA A 355 23.75 18.01 0.04
CA ALA A 355 24.18 16.62 0.16
C ALA A 355 24.06 15.85 -1.17
N ALA A 356 23.96 14.52 -1.07
CA ALA A 356 24.06 13.59 -2.19
C ALA A 356 22.91 13.67 -3.22
N GLY A 357 21.90 14.52 -3.00
CA GLY A 357 20.77 14.71 -3.92
C GLY A 357 20.89 15.95 -4.80
N ALA A 358 21.96 16.75 -4.63
CA ALA A 358 22.05 18.07 -5.23
C ALA A 358 22.12 18.01 -6.76
N SER A 359 21.33 18.84 -7.43
CA SER A 359 21.40 19.07 -8.87
C SER A 359 21.11 20.53 -9.19
N THR A 360 21.53 20.99 -10.36
CA THR A 360 21.18 22.34 -10.82
C THR A 360 19.67 22.48 -10.96
N MET A 361 19.00 21.45 -11.50
CA MET A 361 17.53 21.42 -11.63
C MET A 361 16.82 21.53 -10.27
N LEU A 362 17.27 20.82 -9.23
CA LEU A 362 16.67 20.93 -7.89
C LEU A 362 16.88 22.32 -7.29
N LYS A 363 18.08 22.90 -7.43
CA LYS A 363 18.39 24.25 -6.92
C LYS A 363 17.53 25.32 -7.58
N GLN A 364 17.32 25.22 -8.89
CA GLN A 364 16.57 26.20 -9.67
C GLN A 364 15.06 26.05 -9.50
N HIS A 365 14.55 24.81 -9.55
CA HIS A 365 13.10 24.54 -9.62
C HIS A 365 12.49 24.07 -8.30
N GLY A 366 13.29 23.60 -7.34
CA GLY A 366 12.83 23.11 -6.04
C GLY A 366 11.93 24.09 -5.28
N PRO A 367 12.29 25.39 -5.13
CA PRO A 367 11.40 26.37 -4.51
C PRO A 367 10.05 26.51 -5.22
N GLY A 368 10.05 26.40 -6.56
CA GLY A 368 8.84 26.41 -7.37
C GLY A 368 7.97 25.18 -7.14
N PHE A 369 8.58 24.00 -7.03
CA PHE A 369 7.89 22.76 -6.67
C PHE A 369 7.25 22.84 -5.29
N ILE A 370 7.98 23.35 -4.28
CA ILE A 370 7.43 23.55 -2.93
C ILE A 370 6.25 24.51 -2.95
N ALA A 371 6.36 25.62 -3.67
CA ALA A 371 5.27 26.58 -3.79
C ALA A 371 4.01 25.93 -4.40
N ALA A 372 4.18 25.09 -5.42
CA ALA A 372 3.08 24.35 -6.04
C ALA A 372 2.45 23.32 -5.08
N LEU A 373 3.28 22.54 -4.37
CA LEU A 373 2.83 21.54 -3.40
C LEU A 373 2.05 22.17 -2.23
N ARG A 374 2.46 23.35 -1.76
CA ARG A 374 1.81 24.06 -0.64
C ARG A 374 0.48 24.72 -1.00
N GLN A 375 0.32 25.16 -2.25
CA GLN A 375 -0.85 25.92 -2.69
C GLN A 375 -1.96 25.04 -3.25
N GLY A 376 -1.74 23.73 -3.38
CA GLY A 376 -2.62 22.83 -4.13
C GLY A 376 -2.58 23.12 -5.64
N ALA A 377 -3.26 22.30 -6.45
CA ALA A 377 -3.26 22.37 -7.91
C ALA A 377 -3.77 23.71 -8.50
N GLU A 378 -4.23 24.66 -7.67
CA GLU A 378 -4.72 25.98 -8.08
C GLU A 378 -3.62 27.06 -8.26
N SER A 379 -2.34 26.74 -8.01
CA SER A 379 -1.30 27.75 -8.19
C SER A 379 -1.10 28.13 -9.67
N LYS A 380 -0.98 29.45 -9.92
CA LYS A 380 -0.70 30.06 -11.23
C LYS A 380 0.70 29.66 -11.77
N LEU A 381 0.89 28.41 -12.18
CA LEU A 381 2.01 27.99 -13.03
C LEU A 381 1.71 28.20 -14.53
N SER A 382 0.92 29.25 -14.81
CA SER A 382 0.20 29.42 -16.07
C SER A 382 1.08 29.80 -17.25
N LYS A 383 2.34 30.24 -17.03
CA LYS A 383 3.26 30.59 -18.11
C LYS A 383 4.72 30.55 -17.68
N ALA A 384 5.60 30.03 -18.55
CA ALA A 384 7.05 30.23 -18.41
C ALA A 384 7.39 31.73 -18.43
N ALA A 385 8.38 32.16 -17.65
CA ALA A 385 8.85 33.54 -17.68
C ALA A 385 9.53 33.85 -19.04
N ASP A 386 9.54 35.12 -19.45
CA ASP A 386 10.17 35.52 -20.71
C ASP A 386 11.66 35.16 -20.72
N GLY A 387 12.06 34.22 -21.59
CA GLY A 387 13.44 33.74 -21.72
C GLY A 387 13.75 32.42 -21.01
N GLU A 388 12.83 31.85 -20.23
CA GLU A 388 12.97 30.51 -19.66
C GLU A 388 12.44 29.43 -20.61
N SER A 389 13.08 28.25 -20.62
CA SER A 389 12.54 27.08 -21.31
C SER A 389 11.18 26.71 -20.74
N SER A 390 10.22 26.37 -21.60
CA SER A 390 8.94 25.82 -21.18
C SER A 390 9.04 24.32 -20.90
N LEU A 391 8.02 23.77 -20.24
CA LEU A 391 7.89 22.34 -20.03
C LEU A 391 7.91 21.54 -21.36
N ASN A 392 7.28 22.10 -22.40
CA ASN A 392 7.25 21.49 -23.73
C ASN A 392 8.63 21.50 -24.39
N ASP A 393 9.42 22.58 -24.24
CA ASP A 393 10.78 22.66 -24.80
C ASP A 393 11.68 21.56 -24.22
N VAL A 394 11.59 21.33 -22.89
CA VAL A 394 12.34 20.25 -22.22
C VAL A 394 11.90 18.87 -22.73
N ALA A 395 10.59 18.66 -22.87
CA ALA A 395 10.04 17.40 -23.38
C ALA A 395 10.46 17.11 -24.82
N GLU A 396 10.44 18.11 -25.71
CA GLU A 396 10.88 17.99 -27.10
C GLU A 396 12.39 17.72 -27.21
N SER A 397 13.20 18.39 -26.40
CA SER A 397 14.65 18.13 -26.32
C SER A 397 14.94 16.70 -25.86
N LEU A 398 14.26 16.23 -24.81
CA LEU A 398 14.38 14.84 -24.35
C LEU A 398 13.93 13.85 -25.43
N GLN A 399 12.82 14.13 -26.12
CA GLN A 399 12.32 13.26 -27.18
C GLN A 399 13.36 13.11 -28.30
N LYS A 400 14.04 14.18 -28.72
CA LYS A 400 15.12 14.11 -29.71
C LYS A 400 16.27 13.21 -29.24
N ALA A 401 16.68 13.31 -27.97
CA ALA A 401 17.71 12.44 -27.40
C ALA A 401 17.29 10.96 -27.40
N LEU A 402 16.01 10.67 -27.10
CA LEU A 402 15.48 9.30 -27.08
C LEU A 402 15.34 8.71 -28.49
N GLU A 403 14.85 9.49 -29.46
CA GLU A 403 14.80 9.08 -30.87
C GLU A 403 16.21 8.77 -31.40
N GLU A 404 17.20 9.54 -30.97
CA GLU A 404 18.59 9.28 -31.32
C GLU A 404 19.10 7.98 -30.70
N ALA A 405 18.87 7.80 -29.41
CA ALA A 405 19.28 6.59 -28.70
C ALA A 405 18.63 5.32 -29.27
N GLU A 406 17.38 5.39 -29.71
CA GLU A 406 16.69 4.30 -30.40
C GLU A 406 17.41 3.91 -31.70
N ARG A 407 17.84 4.89 -32.52
CA ARG A 407 18.58 4.64 -33.77
C ARG A 407 19.91 3.94 -33.53
N ILE A 408 20.62 4.32 -32.47
CA ILE A 408 21.89 3.72 -32.08
C ILE A 408 21.75 2.55 -31.09
N LYS A 409 20.51 2.10 -30.84
CA LYS A 409 20.16 0.93 -30.01
C LYS A 409 20.71 1.00 -28.59
N VAL A 410 20.53 2.14 -27.93
CA VAL A 410 20.90 2.35 -26.52
C VAL A 410 19.63 2.42 -25.67
N PRO A 411 19.46 1.54 -24.67
CA PRO A 411 18.24 1.48 -23.89
C PRO A 411 18.19 2.59 -22.83
N LEU A 412 17.71 3.78 -23.17
CA LEU A 412 17.55 4.89 -22.23
C LEU A 412 16.25 4.77 -21.42
N SER A 413 16.20 3.78 -20.53
CA SER A 413 15.00 3.41 -19.79
C SER A 413 14.52 4.51 -18.84
N LEU A 414 15.44 5.19 -18.14
CA LEU A 414 15.11 6.25 -17.21
C LEU A 414 14.71 7.53 -17.94
N GLY A 415 15.38 7.85 -19.06
CA GLY A 415 14.98 8.93 -19.95
C GLY A 415 13.59 8.71 -20.56
N THR A 416 13.27 7.47 -20.96
CA THR A 416 11.95 7.10 -21.46
C THR A 416 10.87 7.31 -20.41
N GLN A 417 11.14 6.93 -19.15
CA GLN A 417 10.23 7.18 -18.03
C GLN A 417 10.05 8.67 -17.74
N ALA A 418 11.12 9.47 -17.81
CA ALA A 418 11.02 10.92 -17.69
C ALA A 418 10.10 11.50 -18.77
N LEU A 419 10.20 11.03 -20.02
CA LEU A 419 9.32 11.49 -21.11
C LEU A 419 7.85 11.15 -20.84
N ALA A 420 7.58 9.98 -20.23
CA ALA A 420 6.22 9.62 -19.82
C ALA A 420 5.66 10.61 -18.79
N VAL A 421 6.46 10.98 -17.78
CA VAL A 421 6.10 12.02 -16.79
C VAL A 421 5.82 13.36 -17.48
N PHE A 422 6.67 13.81 -18.41
CA PHE A 422 6.42 15.06 -19.14
C PHE A 422 5.13 15.00 -19.97
N ARG A 423 4.85 13.88 -20.64
CA ARG A 423 3.62 13.72 -21.42
C ARG A 423 2.39 13.83 -20.54
N GLU A 424 2.41 13.21 -19.37
CA GLU A 424 1.34 13.32 -18.38
C GLU A 424 1.16 14.76 -17.89
N ALA A 425 2.26 15.45 -17.55
CA ALA A 425 2.23 16.86 -17.15
C ALA A 425 1.65 17.81 -18.23
N LEU A 426 1.79 17.42 -19.51
CA LEU A 426 1.32 18.19 -20.67
C LEU A 426 -0.14 17.87 -21.06
N GLN A 427 -0.69 16.72 -20.66
CA GLN A 427 -2.08 16.33 -20.99
C GLN A 427 -3.14 17.29 -20.42
N SER A 428 -2.82 18.04 -19.37
CA SER A 428 -3.78 18.87 -18.63
C SER A 428 -3.82 20.36 -19.03
N GLY A 429 -3.18 20.83 -20.11
CA GLY A 429 -3.32 22.25 -20.50
C GLY A 429 -2.47 22.82 -21.64
N THR A 430 -2.29 24.15 -21.64
CA THR A 430 -1.73 24.95 -22.74
C THR A 430 -0.23 24.71 -23.01
N PRO A 431 0.27 24.94 -24.25
CA PRO A 431 1.63 24.56 -24.67
C PRO A 431 2.80 25.27 -23.95
N GLN A 432 2.53 26.31 -23.15
CA GLN A 432 3.57 27.22 -22.62
C GLN A 432 3.63 27.24 -21.09
N ARG A 433 3.50 26.07 -20.47
CA ARG A 433 3.59 25.90 -19.01
C ARG A 433 5.02 26.09 -18.50
N SER A 434 5.11 26.63 -17.29
CA SER A 434 6.37 26.64 -16.53
C SER A 434 6.89 25.21 -16.35
N VAL A 435 8.21 25.05 -16.37
CA VAL A 435 8.91 23.79 -16.05
C VAL A 435 8.50 23.26 -14.68
N ASN A 436 8.16 24.16 -13.74
CA ASN A 436 7.73 23.78 -12.40
C ASN A 436 6.42 22.96 -12.40
N ALA A 437 5.62 23.02 -13.46
CA ALA A 437 4.38 22.28 -13.57
C ALA A 437 4.56 20.76 -13.66
N VAL A 438 5.79 20.25 -13.87
CA VAL A 438 6.05 18.81 -13.87
C VAL A 438 5.71 18.16 -12.52
N VAL A 439 5.85 18.88 -11.40
CA VAL A 439 5.49 18.35 -10.07
C VAL A 439 4.00 18.03 -9.95
N ASN A 440 3.18 18.61 -10.82
CA ASN A 440 1.74 18.34 -10.82
C ASN A 440 1.40 16.91 -11.23
N VAL A 441 2.34 16.16 -11.84
CA VAL A 441 2.19 14.72 -12.04
C VAL A 441 2.07 13.96 -10.72
N TRP A 442 2.44 14.55 -9.58
CA TRP A 442 2.25 13.93 -8.28
C TRP A 442 1.20 14.64 -7.43
N THR A 443 0.49 15.63 -7.98
CA THR A 443 -0.59 16.39 -7.31
C THR A 443 -1.89 16.45 -8.10
N SER A 444 -1.91 15.98 -9.35
CA SER A 444 -3.09 15.91 -10.19
C SER A 444 -4.01 14.77 -9.71
N PRO A 445 -5.34 14.96 -9.67
CA PRO A 445 -6.31 13.92 -9.32
C PRO A 445 -6.25 12.66 -10.20
N SER A 446 -5.57 12.74 -11.36
CA SER A 446 -5.36 11.62 -12.28
C SER A 446 -4.20 10.70 -11.90
N SER A 447 -3.31 11.14 -11.01
CA SER A 447 -2.01 10.53 -10.77
C SER A 447 -1.71 10.30 -9.29
N GLN A 448 -2.26 11.17 -8.44
CA GLN A 448 -2.81 10.70 -7.18
C GLN A 448 -4.08 9.97 -7.60
N ALA A 449 -4.16 8.66 -7.40
CA ALA A 449 -5.47 8.14 -7.00
C ALA A 449 -5.90 9.09 -5.89
N ALA A 450 -6.91 9.93 -6.14
CA ALA A 450 -7.47 10.81 -5.15
C ALA A 450 -8.09 9.87 -4.10
N ASN A 451 -7.21 9.32 -3.27
CA ASN A 451 -7.60 8.50 -2.16
C ASN A 451 -8.43 9.46 -1.34
N MET A 452 -9.66 9.04 -1.08
CA MET A 452 -10.52 9.65 -0.09
C MET A 452 -9.77 9.86 1.25
N GLU A 453 -8.63 9.16 1.48
CA GLU A 453 -7.65 9.48 2.52
C GLU A 453 -7.20 10.94 2.56
N ASP A 454 -7.04 11.67 1.46
CA ASP A 454 -6.60 13.07 1.49
C ASP A 454 -7.70 14.03 2.00
N ALA A 455 -8.98 13.74 1.72
CA ALA A 455 -10.11 14.47 2.29
C ALA A 455 -10.33 14.16 3.78
N ILE A 456 -9.81 13.01 4.24
CA ILE A 456 -9.93 12.50 5.61
C ILE A 456 -8.54 12.54 6.33
N ARG A 457 -7.50 13.10 5.71
CA ARG A 457 -6.10 13.08 6.18
C ARG A 457 -5.90 13.79 7.53
N PRO A 458 -6.64 14.87 7.86
CA PRO A 458 -6.63 15.42 9.22
C PRO A 458 -7.16 14.42 10.28
N HIS A 459 -8.01 13.46 9.89
CA HIS A 459 -8.65 12.49 10.77
C HIS A 459 -7.81 11.21 10.97
N PHE A 460 -7.02 10.79 9.97
CA PHE A 460 -6.04 9.69 10.10
C PHE A 460 -4.93 9.92 11.13
N PHE A 461 -4.56 11.18 11.41
CA PHE A 461 -3.46 11.53 12.30
C PHE A 461 -3.86 11.75 13.77
N ASN A 462 -5.15 11.98 14.05
CA ASN A 462 -5.61 12.38 15.39
C ASN A 462 -6.13 11.22 16.26
N HIS A 463 -6.35 10.04 15.68
CA HIS A 463 -6.75 8.84 16.42
C HIS A 463 -5.63 8.38 17.38
N GLY A 464 -5.91 8.41 18.69
CA GLY A 464 -4.96 7.99 19.73
C GLY A 464 -4.10 9.11 20.33
N LEU A 465 -4.36 10.37 19.98
CA LEU A 465 -3.86 11.52 20.73
C LEU A 465 -4.67 11.70 22.03
N PRO A 466 -4.08 12.18 23.13
CA PRO A 466 -4.76 12.33 24.44
C PRO A 466 -6.01 13.23 24.43
N GLU A 467 -6.24 13.99 23.37
CA GLU A 467 -7.32 14.98 23.22
C GLU A 467 -8.46 14.52 22.28
N SER A 468 -8.41 13.31 21.73
CA SER A 468 -9.46 12.76 20.84
C SER A 468 -10.68 12.26 21.62
N ASP A 469 -11.88 12.40 21.03
CA ASP A 469 -13.12 11.89 21.62
C ASP A 469 -13.09 10.35 21.64
N PRO A 470 -13.25 9.69 22.81
CA PRO A 470 -13.18 8.24 22.92
C PRO A 470 -14.25 7.49 22.10
N ASP A 471 -15.33 8.15 21.67
CA ASP A 471 -16.35 7.53 20.81
C ASP A 471 -16.07 7.72 19.29
N GLU A 472 -15.09 8.54 18.90
CA GLU A 472 -14.77 8.85 17.48
C GLU A 472 -14.33 7.61 16.67
N GLU A 473 -13.72 6.61 17.33
CA GLU A 473 -13.27 5.36 16.68
C GLU A 473 -14.46 4.46 16.32
N ARG A 474 -15.53 4.52 17.12
CA ARG A 474 -16.75 3.73 16.88
C ARG A 474 -17.56 4.25 15.70
N ASP A 475 -17.45 5.54 15.41
CA ASP A 475 -18.23 6.22 14.37
C ASP A 475 -17.45 6.36 13.04
N CYS A 476 -16.17 5.96 13.01
CA CYS A 476 -15.35 5.97 11.81
C CYS A 476 -15.54 4.72 10.95
N HIS A 477 -16.10 4.89 9.74
CA HIS A 477 -16.27 3.81 8.76
C HIS A 477 -14.98 3.04 8.41
N TRP A 478 -13.84 3.73 8.35
CA TRP A 478 -12.55 3.09 8.05
C TRP A 478 -12.05 2.23 9.21
N CYS A 479 -12.18 2.70 10.45
CA CYS A 479 -11.86 1.91 11.64
C CYS A 479 -12.79 0.69 11.73
N GLN A 480 -14.08 0.86 11.46
CA GLN A 480 -15.05 -0.24 11.40
C GLN A 480 -14.65 -1.29 10.35
N ILE A 481 -14.35 -0.90 9.10
CA ILE A 481 -13.89 -1.85 8.06
C ILE A 481 -12.55 -2.51 8.43
N ARG A 482 -11.62 -1.77 9.03
CA ARG A 482 -10.31 -2.30 9.46
C ARG A 482 -10.40 -3.24 10.64
N SER A 483 -11.46 -3.15 11.44
CA SER A 483 -11.73 -4.06 12.55
C SER A 483 -12.06 -5.48 12.08
N PHE A 484 -12.53 -5.63 10.83
CA PHE A 484 -12.84 -6.94 10.27
C PHE A 484 -11.57 -7.79 10.15
N ALA A 485 -11.63 -9.02 10.65
CA ALA A 485 -10.51 -9.95 10.65
C ALA A 485 -9.89 -10.17 9.26
N THR A 486 -10.69 -9.98 8.21
CA THR A 486 -10.34 -10.24 6.82
C THR A 486 -9.80 -9.02 6.07
N HIS A 487 -9.72 -7.84 6.71
CA HIS A 487 -9.32 -6.58 6.07
C HIS A 487 -7.98 -6.66 5.31
N LYS A 488 -6.99 -7.40 5.84
CA LYS A 488 -5.64 -7.49 5.24
C LYS A 488 -5.58 -8.39 4.00
N SER A 489 -6.41 -9.43 3.92
CA SER A 489 -6.36 -10.43 2.85
C SER A 489 -7.40 -10.19 1.76
N ILE A 490 -8.61 -9.73 2.14
CA ILE A 490 -9.75 -9.51 1.24
C ILE A 490 -10.44 -8.17 1.58
N PRO A 491 -9.75 -7.05 1.32
CA PRO A 491 -10.18 -5.73 1.78
C PRO A 491 -11.53 -5.32 1.21
N ILE A 492 -12.25 -4.52 1.99
CA ILE A 492 -13.32 -3.65 1.51
C ILE A 492 -12.69 -2.27 1.32
N THR A 493 -12.85 -1.69 0.15
CA THR A 493 -12.38 -0.34 -0.16
C THR A 493 -13.56 0.55 -0.55
N ILE A 494 -13.43 1.85 -0.37
CA ILE A 494 -14.44 2.83 -0.79
C ILE A 494 -13.72 3.86 -1.66
N VAL A 495 -14.21 4.09 -2.87
CA VAL A 495 -13.62 5.03 -3.86
C VAL A 495 -14.69 5.95 -4.43
N ASN A 496 -14.36 7.22 -4.65
CA ASN A 496 -15.22 8.16 -5.36
C ASN A 496 -14.35 8.91 -6.38
N ASP A 497 -14.40 8.45 -7.63
CA ASP A 497 -13.53 8.92 -8.71
C ASP A 497 -14.19 10.01 -9.58
N ALA A 498 -15.38 10.51 -9.21
CA ALA A 498 -16.11 11.48 -10.00
C ALA A 498 -15.58 12.91 -9.76
N GLU A 499 -15.07 13.56 -10.82
CA GLU A 499 -14.28 14.82 -10.78
C GLU A 499 -15.01 16.05 -10.18
N ASP A 500 -16.29 15.97 -9.81
CA ASP A 500 -17.08 17.04 -9.19
C ASP A 500 -18.09 16.53 -8.13
N ASP A 501 -17.94 15.29 -7.64
CA ASP A 501 -18.84 14.69 -6.64
C ASP A 501 -18.15 14.52 -5.28
N ASN A 502 -18.48 15.37 -4.32
CA ASN A 502 -17.97 15.32 -2.94
C ASN A 502 -18.88 14.51 -1.98
N GLU A 503 -19.82 13.70 -2.51
CA GLU A 503 -20.63 12.80 -1.69
C GLU A 503 -19.75 11.88 -0.84
N VAL A 504 -20.17 11.72 0.42
CA VAL A 504 -19.57 10.80 1.40
C VAL A 504 -20.66 9.89 1.94
N LEU A 505 -20.28 8.71 2.43
CA LEU A 505 -21.23 7.85 3.13
C LEU A 505 -21.81 8.58 4.35
N ASN A 506 -23.09 8.34 4.63
CA ASN A 506 -23.80 8.91 5.77
C ASN A 506 -22.98 8.67 7.07
N PRO A 507 -22.56 9.71 7.80
CA PRO A 507 -21.71 9.55 8.99
C PRO A 507 -22.32 8.69 10.10
N ASN A 508 -23.65 8.56 10.14
CA ASN A 508 -24.35 7.73 11.12
C ASN A 508 -24.48 6.26 10.70
N PHE A 509 -23.96 5.90 9.52
CA PHE A 509 -23.93 4.52 9.08
C PHE A 509 -22.83 3.73 9.82
N ARG A 510 -23.00 2.43 10.00
CA ARG A 510 -22.02 1.57 10.66
C ARG A 510 -21.75 0.29 9.88
N PHE A 511 -20.49 0.04 9.59
CA PHE A 511 -20.06 -1.24 9.02
C PHE A 511 -20.09 -2.34 10.08
N ILE A 512 -20.74 -3.46 9.75
CA ILE A 512 -20.84 -4.67 10.57
C ILE A 512 -20.41 -5.90 9.74
N ASP A 513 -19.87 -6.93 10.40
CA ASP A 513 -19.44 -8.20 9.78
C ASP A 513 -20.39 -9.38 10.06
N HIS A 514 -21.40 -9.16 10.92
CA HIS A 514 -22.50 -10.06 11.20
C HIS A 514 -23.79 -9.26 11.44
N SER A 515 -24.95 -9.87 11.17
CA SER A 515 -26.25 -9.23 11.46
C SER A 515 -26.50 -9.14 12.96
N ILE A 516 -27.14 -8.05 13.40
CA ILE A 516 -27.48 -7.81 14.80
C ILE A 516 -28.96 -8.13 14.98
N ILE A 517 -29.30 -8.99 15.94
CA ILE A 517 -30.69 -9.36 16.23
C ILE A 517 -31.26 -8.37 17.26
N ALA A 518 -32.40 -7.74 16.98
CA ALA A 518 -33.06 -6.84 17.91
C ALA A 518 -33.63 -7.58 19.13
N ASP A 519 -33.73 -6.88 20.27
CA ASP A 519 -34.11 -7.46 21.56
C ASP A 519 -35.52 -8.09 21.58
N ASP A 520 -36.43 -7.63 20.71
CA ASP A 520 -37.81 -8.10 20.59
C ASP A 520 -37.99 -9.25 19.59
N VAL A 521 -36.91 -9.64 18.90
CA VAL A 521 -36.93 -10.76 17.95
C VAL A 521 -36.83 -12.09 18.69
N PRO A 522 -37.82 -12.99 18.54
CA PRO A 522 -37.75 -14.30 19.17
C PRO A 522 -36.69 -15.17 18.46
N VAL A 523 -35.71 -15.64 19.22
CA VAL A 523 -34.68 -16.58 18.78
C VAL A 523 -34.93 -17.96 19.40
N ALA A 524 -34.64 -19.04 18.69
CA ALA A 524 -34.65 -20.37 19.27
C ALA A 524 -33.61 -20.47 20.41
N GLU A 525 -33.94 -21.16 21.51
CA GLU A 525 -32.97 -21.33 22.61
C GLU A 525 -31.77 -22.15 22.15
N ASP A 526 -30.58 -21.83 22.68
CA ASP A 526 -29.33 -22.56 22.41
C ASP A 526 -29.46 -24.08 22.62
N SER A 527 -30.34 -24.50 23.54
CA SER A 527 -30.60 -25.91 23.85
C SER A 527 -31.23 -26.70 22.69
N PHE A 528 -31.87 -26.01 21.74
CA PHE A 528 -32.46 -26.59 20.55
C PHE A 528 -31.51 -26.61 19.35
N ARG A 529 -30.36 -25.93 19.39
CA ARG A 529 -29.40 -25.90 18.28
C ARG A 529 -28.97 -27.31 17.95
N THR A 530 -29.23 -27.73 16.71
CA THR A 530 -28.87 -29.06 16.22
C THR A 530 -27.74 -28.95 15.20
N GLY A 531 -26.62 -29.61 15.48
CA GLY A 531 -25.52 -29.80 14.55
C GLY A 531 -25.50 -31.22 13.96
N CYS A 532 -24.64 -31.44 12.95
CA CYS A 532 -24.45 -32.77 12.41
C CYS A 532 -23.69 -33.69 13.39
N ASN A 533 -24.03 -34.98 13.39
CA ASN A 533 -23.37 -36.01 14.19
C ASN A 533 -22.37 -36.85 13.35
N CYS A 534 -21.86 -36.31 12.24
CA CYS A 534 -20.89 -37.01 11.39
C CYS A 534 -19.60 -37.31 12.19
N ALA A 535 -18.97 -38.46 11.92
CA ALA A 535 -17.67 -38.80 12.54
C ALA A 535 -16.49 -38.08 11.87
N ASP A 536 -16.59 -37.82 10.56
CA ASP A 536 -15.59 -37.10 9.75
C ASP A 536 -16.23 -36.52 8.48
N ASP A 537 -15.42 -35.78 7.70
CA ASP A 537 -15.86 -35.11 6.47
C ASP A 537 -16.31 -36.08 5.37
N GLU A 538 -15.81 -37.33 5.35
CA GLU A 538 -16.24 -38.34 4.39
C GLU A 538 -17.60 -38.92 4.78
N ASP A 539 -17.84 -39.22 6.05
CA ASP A 539 -19.13 -39.76 6.55
C ASP A 539 -20.31 -38.82 6.25
N CYS A 540 -20.07 -37.50 6.33
CA CYS A 540 -21.02 -36.47 5.96
C CYS A 540 -21.49 -36.56 4.49
N MET A 541 -20.68 -37.11 3.58
CA MET A 541 -21.06 -37.27 2.17
C MET A 541 -21.92 -38.52 1.90
N TYR A 542 -22.04 -39.46 2.85
CA TYR A 542 -22.63 -40.77 2.59
C TYR A 542 -23.79 -41.15 3.53
N ASN A 543 -23.73 -40.83 4.83
CA ASN A 543 -24.64 -41.48 5.79
C ASN A 543 -25.45 -40.54 6.69
N THR A 544 -24.87 -39.49 7.28
CA THR A 544 -25.35 -38.93 8.57
C THR A 544 -25.45 -37.40 8.65
N CYS A 545 -25.22 -36.67 7.56
CA CYS A 545 -25.38 -35.22 7.57
C CYS A 545 -26.87 -34.83 7.56
N GLN A 546 -27.35 -34.27 8.68
CA GLN A 546 -28.71 -33.73 8.83
C GLN A 546 -28.93 -32.51 7.94
N CYS A 547 -27.89 -31.70 7.70
CA CYS A 547 -27.95 -30.56 6.77
C CYS A 547 -28.28 -30.96 5.33
N LEU A 548 -28.08 -32.24 4.97
CA LEU A 548 -28.39 -32.76 3.65
C LEU A 548 -29.73 -33.51 3.58
N ASP A 549 -30.39 -33.78 4.70
CA ASP A 549 -31.67 -34.51 4.73
C ASP A 549 -32.84 -33.68 4.19
N GLU A 550 -32.76 -32.35 4.31
CA GLU A 550 -33.79 -31.43 3.82
C GLU A 550 -33.60 -31.01 2.35
N MET A 551 -32.47 -31.38 1.73
CA MET A 551 -32.27 -31.11 0.31
C MET A 551 -32.90 -32.19 -0.56
N ALA A 552 -33.58 -31.78 -1.62
CA ALA A 552 -34.24 -32.71 -2.53
C ALA A 552 -33.22 -33.63 -3.26
N PRO A 553 -33.55 -34.92 -3.46
CA PRO A 553 -32.67 -35.85 -4.19
C PRO A 553 -32.47 -35.44 -5.66
N ASP A 554 -31.31 -35.79 -6.21
CA ASP A 554 -30.81 -35.36 -7.52
C ASP A 554 -31.40 -36.24 -8.65
N SER A 555 -32.56 -35.88 -9.21
CA SER A 555 -33.32 -36.74 -10.15
C SER A 555 -32.74 -36.87 -11.57
N ASP A 556 -31.75 -36.06 -11.95
CA ASP A 556 -31.26 -35.98 -13.34
C ASP A 556 -30.08 -36.90 -13.68
N GLU A 557 -29.58 -37.68 -12.71
CA GLU A 557 -28.63 -38.78 -12.95
C GLU A 557 -29.13 -40.14 -12.43
N ASP A 558 -30.42 -40.22 -12.07
CA ASP A 558 -31.09 -41.40 -11.50
C ASP A 558 -31.49 -42.45 -12.56
N LYS A 559 -30.57 -42.83 -13.47
CA LYS A 559 -30.74 -44.06 -14.26
C LYS A 559 -30.30 -45.26 -13.43
N TYR A 560 -31.28 -45.81 -12.72
CA TYR A 560 -31.30 -47.11 -12.05
C TYR A 560 -30.57 -48.19 -12.88
N ASP A 561 -29.38 -48.61 -12.46
CA ASP A 561 -28.61 -49.68 -13.11
C ASP A 561 -28.81 -51.06 -12.47
N GLY A 562 -29.90 -51.29 -11.73
CA GLY A 562 -30.39 -52.63 -11.38
C GLY A 562 -29.42 -53.58 -10.65
N SER A 563 -28.27 -53.12 -10.15
CA SER A 563 -27.31 -53.98 -9.46
C SER A 563 -27.52 -53.96 -7.94
N ALA A 564 -27.90 -55.12 -7.41
CA ALA A 564 -28.19 -55.34 -6.00
C ALA A 564 -26.91 -55.41 -5.15
N ALA A 565 -26.36 -54.24 -4.80
CA ALA A 565 -25.49 -54.03 -3.66
C ALA A 565 -25.55 -52.54 -3.28
N ALA A 566 -26.53 -52.17 -2.46
CA ALA A 566 -26.79 -50.78 -2.09
C ALA A 566 -25.67 -50.20 -1.22
N LEU A 567 -24.66 -49.60 -1.85
CA LEU A 567 -23.84 -48.58 -1.20
C LEU A 567 -24.75 -47.39 -0.82
N PRO A 568 -24.55 -46.75 0.34
CA PRO A 568 -25.30 -45.55 0.72
C PRO A 568 -25.24 -44.51 -0.41
N ARG A 569 -26.40 -44.02 -0.85
CA ARG A 569 -26.48 -42.99 -1.90
C ARG A 569 -25.77 -41.74 -1.40
N ARG A 570 -24.75 -41.29 -2.16
CA ARG A 570 -23.95 -40.11 -1.81
C ARG A 570 -24.85 -38.88 -1.77
N LYS A 571 -25.07 -38.31 -0.58
CA LYS A 571 -25.74 -37.02 -0.42
C LYS A 571 -24.81 -35.94 -0.99
N ARG A 572 -25.31 -35.10 -1.89
CA ARG A 572 -24.52 -34.07 -2.59
C ARG A 572 -24.75 -32.71 -1.92
N PHE A 573 -23.68 -32.05 -1.47
CA PHE A 573 -23.74 -30.67 -0.99
C PHE A 573 -24.26 -29.72 -2.09
N ALA A 574 -24.81 -28.58 -1.66
CA ALA A 574 -25.19 -27.48 -2.57
C ALA A 574 -23.99 -27.01 -3.43
N TYR A 575 -22.78 -27.22 -2.93
CA TYR A 575 -21.51 -26.88 -3.57
C TYR A 575 -20.83 -28.09 -4.22
N HIS A 576 -19.99 -27.79 -5.21
CA HIS A 576 -18.99 -28.75 -5.67
C HIS A 576 -17.95 -28.97 -4.57
N SER A 577 -17.72 -30.23 -4.21
CA SER A 577 -16.83 -30.59 -3.09
C SER A 577 -15.36 -30.74 -3.46
N SER A 578 -15.03 -30.84 -4.75
CA SER A 578 -13.68 -31.15 -5.23
C SER A 578 -13.48 -30.74 -6.68
N GLY A 579 -12.22 -30.60 -7.09
CA GLY A 579 -11.82 -30.23 -8.46
C GLY A 579 -11.84 -28.72 -8.71
N ALA A 580 -11.72 -28.31 -9.98
CA ALA A 580 -11.60 -26.90 -10.36
C ALA A 580 -12.84 -26.04 -10.03
N LYS A 581 -13.98 -26.67 -9.71
CA LYS A 581 -15.22 -25.99 -9.29
C LYS A 581 -15.44 -26.02 -7.78
N ALA A 582 -14.50 -26.52 -6.99
CA ALA A 582 -14.69 -26.66 -5.53
C ALA A 582 -15.13 -25.33 -4.89
N GLY A 583 -16.17 -25.39 -4.05
CA GLY A 583 -16.79 -24.20 -3.42
C GLY A 583 -17.80 -23.43 -4.27
N LEU A 584 -17.91 -23.72 -5.58
CA LEU A 584 -18.94 -23.13 -6.43
C LEU A 584 -20.29 -23.82 -6.22
N LEU A 585 -21.35 -23.04 -6.18
CA LEU A 585 -22.74 -23.49 -6.12
C LEU A 585 -23.07 -24.30 -7.37
N ARG A 586 -23.74 -25.45 -7.19
CA ARG A 586 -24.12 -26.33 -8.30
C ARG A 586 -25.20 -25.70 -9.15
N SER A 587 -25.14 -25.96 -10.47
CA SER A 587 -26.10 -25.41 -11.44
C SER A 587 -27.56 -25.70 -11.10
N ARG A 588 -27.90 -26.85 -10.50
CA ARG A 588 -29.27 -27.14 -10.03
C ARG A 588 -29.75 -26.09 -9.03
N ILE A 589 -28.96 -25.85 -7.97
CA ILE A 589 -29.31 -24.88 -6.93
C ILE A 589 -29.32 -23.47 -7.53
N LEU A 590 -28.29 -23.13 -8.32
CA LEU A 590 -28.16 -21.84 -9.01
C LEU A 590 -29.34 -21.52 -9.94
N MET A 591 -30.04 -22.53 -10.47
CA MET A 591 -31.20 -22.37 -11.35
C MET A 591 -32.55 -22.54 -10.63
N SER A 592 -32.53 -22.82 -9.33
CA SER A 592 -33.72 -23.03 -8.49
C SER A 592 -33.91 -21.89 -7.47
N ARG A 593 -35.00 -21.92 -6.70
CA ARG A 593 -35.17 -21.11 -5.47
C ARG A 593 -35.09 -21.99 -4.21
N GLU A 594 -34.43 -23.14 -4.29
CA GLU A 594 -34.23 -24.00 -3.13
C GLU A 594 -33.28 -23.29 -2.13
N PRO A 595 -33.58 -23.34 -0.81
CA PRO A 595 -32.66 -22.81 0.19
C PRO A 595 -31.39 -23.67 0.27
N ILE A 596 -30.31 -23.04 0.72
CA ILE A 596 -29.02 -23.69 0.93
C ILE A 596 -28.92 -24.08 2.40
N TYR A 597 -28.68 -25.36 2.69
CA TYR A 597 -28.42 -25.83 4.05
C TYR A 597 -26.93 -26.08 4.24
N GLU A 598 -26.32 -25.34 5.16
CA GLU A 598 -24.89 -25.42 5.45
C GLU A 598 -24.60 -25.93 6.85
N CYS A 599 -23.39 -26.44 7.03
CA CYS A 599 -22.88 -26.73 8.37
C CYS A 599 -22.60 -25.41 9.12
N HIS A 600 -22.65 -25.47 10.45
CA HIS A 600 -22.39 -24.33 11.34
C HIS A 600 -21.46 -24.73 12.49
N GLU A 601 -21.04 -23.78 13.33
CA GLU A 601 -20.12 -24.00 14.45
C GLU A 601 -20.52 -25.14 15.40
N GLY A 602 -21.82 -25.44 15.54
CA GLY A 602 -22.32 -26.55 16.36
C GLY A 602 -22.23 -27.93 15.71
N CYS A 603 -21.77 -28.03 14.45
CA CYS A 603 -21.57 -29.30 13.75
C CYS A 603 -20.22 -29.94 14.08
N ASN A 604 -20.18 -31.28 14.21
CA ASN A 604 -18.94 -32.03 14.51
C ASN A 604 -17.91 -32.07 13.36
N CYS A 605 -18.31 -31.74 12.13
CA CYS A 605 -17.43 -31.78 10.97
C CYS A 605 -16.37 -30.67 11.00
N SER A 606 -15.30 -30.84 10.22
CA SER A 606 -14.18 -29.91 10.17
C SER A 606 -14.63 -28.49 9.77
N PRO A 607 -13.94 -27.42 10.24
CA PRO A 607 -14.07 -26.09 9.65
C PRO A 607 -13.81 -26.07 8.14
N ASP A 608 -13.02 -27.03 7.64
CA ASP A 608 -12.73 -27.24 6.21
C ASP A 608 -13.81 -28.04 5.45
N CYS A 609 -14.93 -28.38 6.09
CA CYS A 609 -16.07 -29.04 5.47
C CYS A 609 -16.54 -28.33 4.17
N PRO A 610 -16.67 -29.01 3.02
CA PRO A 610 -17.10 -28.38 1.77
C PRO A 610 -18.51 -27.74 1.78
N ASN A 611 -19.26 -27.89 2.88
CA ASN A 611 -20.60 -27.33 3.10
C ASN A 611 -20.62 -26.11 4.04
N ARG A 612 -19.51 -25.37 4.14
CA ARG A 612 -19.33 -24.16 4.96
C ARG A 612 -18.87 -22.97 4.10
N VAL A 613 -19.45 -22.78 2.91
CA VAL A 613 -19.00 -21.74 1.99
C VAL A 613 -19.46 -20.36 2.46
N VAL A 614 -20.74 -20.18 2.79
CA VAL A 614 -21.29 -18.92 3.30
C VAL A 614 -20.83 -18.67 4.74
N GLU A 615 -20.83 -19.72 5.57
CA GLU A 615 -20.42 -19.65 6.97
C GLU A 615 -18.98 -19.15 7.17
N ARG A 616 -18.05 -19.53 6.30
CA ARG A 616 -16.66 -19.03 6.34
C ARG A 616 -16.52 -17.55 6.00
N GLY A 617 -17.57 -16.94 5.48
CA GLY A 617 -17.56 -15.56 5.05
C GLY A 617 -16.91 -15.36 3.68
N ARG A 618 -16.90 -14.09 3.28
CA ARG A 618 -16.43 -13.62 1.97
C ARG A 618 -15.01 -14.12 1.68
N THR A 619 -14.73 -14.42 0.41
CA THR A 619 -13.38 -14.78 -0.07
C THR A 619 -12.86 -13.88 -1.18
N VAL A 620 -13.62 -12.84 -1.55
CA VAL A 620 -13.26 -11.88 -2.60
C VAL A 620 -13.14 -10.47 -2.01
N PRO A 621 -12.20 -9.63 -2.49
CA PRO A 621 -12.19 -8.22 -2.14
C PRO A 621 -13.41 -7.50 -2.73
N LEU A 622 -13.87 -6.44 -2.08
CA LEU A 622 -14.98 -5.60 -2.58
C LEU A 622 -14.56 -4.13 -2.59
N GLN A 623 -15.10 -3.39 -3.55
CA GLN A 623 -14.89 -1.95 -3.67
C GLN A 623 -16.25 -1.25 -3.82
N ILE A 624 -16.62 -0.47 -2.81
CA ILE A 624 -17.73 0.47 -2.88
C ILE A 624 -17.27 1.64 -3.73
N PHE A 625 -18.03 2.02 -4.75
CA PHE A 625 -17.66 3.09 -5.66
C PHE A 625 -18.83 4.01 -5.97
N ARG A 626 -18.56 5.25 -6.40
CA ARG A 626 -19.61 6.18 -6.83
C ARG A 626 -20.05 5.87 -8.26
N THR A 627 -21.35 5.63 -8.46
CA THR A 627 -21.96 5.47 -9.79
C THR A 627 -22.43 6.82 -10.35
N ASP A 628 -22.56 6.90 -11.67
CA ASP A 628 -22.98 8.14 -12.34
C ASP A 628 -24.42 8.58 -11.97
N ASP A 629 -25.32 7.63 -11.70
CA ASP A 629 -26.78 7.90 -11.65
C ASP A 629 -27.57 7.22 -10.52
N ARG A 630 -26.95 6.26 -9.81
CA ARG A 630 -27.60 5.37 -8.83
C ARG A 630 -27.04 5.48 -7.41
N GLY A 631 -26.19 6.48 -7.13
CA GLY A 631 -25.59 6.62 -5.80
C GLY A 631 -24.30 5.80 -5.66
N TRP A 632 -24.13 5.15 -4.52
CA TRP A 632 -23.04 4.22 -4.28
C TRP A 632 -23.34 2.86 -4.90
N GLY A 633 -22.32 2.21 -5.46
CA GLY A 633 -22.35 0.88 -6.07
C GLY A 633 -21.26 0.00 -5.47
N VAL A 634 -21.23 -1.28 -5.83
CA VAL A 634 -20.15 -2.20 -5.45
C VAL A 634 -19.59 -2.87 -6.70
N LYS A 635 -18.27 -3.00 -6.77
CA LYS A 635 -17.57 -3.83 -7.77
C LYS A 635 -16.53 -4.71 -7.09
N CYS A 636 -16.07 -5.74 -7.80
CA CYS A 636 -15.00 -6.62 -7.32
C CYS A 636 -13.74 -6.41 -8.17
N PRO A 637 -12.56 -6.12 -7.59
CA PRO A 637 -11.34 -5.89 -8.35
C PRO A 637 -10.69 -7.17 -8.89
N VAL A 638 -11.30 -8.35 -8.66
CA VAL A 638 -10.89 -9.64 -9.21
C VAL A 638 -12.07 -10.33 -9.89
N ASP A 639 -11.78 -11.25 -10.81
CA ASP A 639 -12.80 -12.04 -11.49
C ASP A 639 -13.58 -12.91 -10.48
N ILE A 640 -14.90 -13.00 -10.65
CA ILE A 640 -15.79 -13.89 -9.90
C ILE A 640 -16.35 -14.95 -10.85
N LYS A 641 -16.37 -16.20 -10.41
CA LYS A 641 -16.91 -17.33 -11.19
C LYS A 641 -18.40 -17.55 -10.97
N GLU A 642 -19.08 -18.08 -11.99
CA GLU A 642 -20.46 -18.54 -11.85
C GLU A 642 -20.59 -19.53 -10.68
N GLY A 643 -21.55 -19.27 -9.80
CA GLY A 643 -21.78 -20.03 -8.57
C GLY A 643 -20.84 -19.68 -7.42
N GLN A 644 -19.95 -18.70 -7.55
CA GLN A 644 -19.07 -18.27 -6.45
C GLN A 644 -19.84 -17.41 -5.44
N PHE A 645 -19.63 -17.69 -4.16
CA PHE A 645 -20.14 -16.87 -3.06
C PHE A 645 -19.41 -15.53 -3.03
N VAL A 646 -20.17 -14.44 -2.92
CA VAL A 646 -19.64 -13.08 -2.87
C VAL A 646 -19.61 -12.58 -1.44
N ASP A 647 -20.76 -12.36 -0.82
CA ASP A 647 -20.88 -11.94 0.58
C ASP A 647 -22.35 -12.10 1.05
N ARG A 648 -22.65 -11.82 2.31
CA ARG A 648 -24.01 -11.78 2.86
C ARG A 648 -24.61 -10.38 2.81
N TYR A 649 -25.92 -10.29 2.66
CA TYR A 649 -26.65 -9.07 3.02
C TYR A 649 -26.82 -9.04 4.54
N LEU A 650 -26.30 -7.99 5.18
CA LEU A 650 -26.26 -7.85 6.64
C LEU A 650 -27.09 -6.65 7.07
N GLY A 651 -27.55 -6.66 8.31
CA GLY A 651 -28.30 -5.55 8.88
C GLY A 651 -28.74 -5.84 10.31
N GLU A 652 -29.61 -4.97 10.82
CA GLU A 652 -30.37 -5.25 12.03
C GLU A 652 -31.57 -6.14 11.67
N ILE A 653 -31.70 -7.30 12.30
CA ILE A 653 -32.86 -8.18 12.14
C ILE A 653 -33.94 -7.69 13.10
N ILE A 654 -35.08 -7.28 12.54
CA ILE A 654 -36.20 -6.65 13.24
C ILE A 654 -37.52 -7.38 12.94
N THR A 655 -38.52 -7.15 13.78
CA THR A 655 -39.89 -7.66 13.58
C THR A 655 -40.58 -6.91 12.43
N SER A 656 -41.57 -7.53 11.78
CA SER A 656 -42.33 -6.85 10.71
C SER A 656 -43.09 -5.62 11.21
N GLU A 657 -43.52 -5.61 12.48
CA GLU A 657 -44.16 -4.44 13.11
C GLU A 657 -43.19 -3.25 13.20
N GLU A 658 -41.95 -3.50 13.62
CA GLU A 658 -40.89 -2.48 13.67
C GLU A 658 -40.50 -2.00 12.27
N ALA A 659 -40.43 -2.92 11.30
CA ALA A 659 -40.17 -2.59 9.91
C ALA A 659 -41.26 -1.68 9.32
N ASP A 660 -42.54 -1.98 9.56
CA ASP A 660 -43.68 -1.15 9.15
C ASP A 660 -43.63 0.24 9.82
N ARG A 661 -43.26 0.32 11.10
CA ARG A 661 -43.05 1.58 11.80
C ARG A 661 -41.96 2.43 11.12
N ARG A 662 -40.82 1.83 10.79
CA ARG A 662 -39.71 2.50 10.09
C ARG A 662 -40.11 2.95 8.67
N ARG A 663 -40.88 2.14 7.94
CA ARG A 663 -41.44 2.50 6.61
C ARG A 663 -42.41 3.69 6.70
N ALA A 664 -43.26 3.72 7.72
CA ALA A 664 -44.20 4.83 7.92
C ALA A 664 -43.47 6.16 8.22
N GLU A 665 -42.40 6.10 9.01
CA GLU A 665 -41.55 7.26 9.31
C GLU A 665 -40.78 7.76 8.07
N SER A 666 -40.24 6.85 7.25
CA SER A 666 -39.50 7.21 6.04
C SER A 666 -40.40 7.87 4.98
N THR A 667 -41.63 7.38 4.82
CA THR A 667 -42.63 7.91 3.86
C THR A 667 -43.01 9.37 4.16
N ILE A 668 -43.05 9.77 5.44
CA ILE A 668 -43.33 11.16 5.86
C ILE A 668 -42.17 12.10 5.49
N SER A 669 -40.93 11.59 5.40
CA SER A 669 -39.71 12.36 5.15
C SER A 669 -39.35 12.58 3.67
N ARG A 670 -40.13 12.03 2.72
CA ARG A 670 -39.81 11.98 1.27
C ARG A 670 -38.46 11.30 0.94
N ARG A 671 -37.88 10.51 1.85
CA ARG A 671 -36.71 9.68 1.57
C ARG A 671 -37.18 8.36 0.95
N LYS A 672 -37.05 8.25 -0.38
CA LYS A 672 -37.07 6.95 -1.08
C LYS A 672 -35.72 6.32 -0.80
N ASP A 673 -35.68 5.34 0.11
CA ASP A 673 -34.70 4.25 0.20
C ASP A 673 -35.04 3.50 1.49
N VAL A 674 -35.61 2.30 1.39
CA VAL A 674 -35.82 1.45 2.56
C VAL A 674 -35.04 0.18 2.30
N TYR A 675 -33.92 0.00 3.02
CA TYR A 675 -32.98 -1.11 2.87
C TYR A 675 -33.46 -2.34 3.65
N LEU A 676 -34.73 -2.69 3.48
CA LEU A 676 -35.39 -3.80 4.17
C LEU A 676 -35.47 -5.02 3.25
N PHE A 677 -35.00 -6.16 3.74
CA PHE A 677 -35.20 -7.46 3.11
C PHE A 677 -35.97 -8.40 4.02
N ALA A 678 -37.11 -8.90 3.54
CA ALA A 678 -37.91 -9.87 4.27
C ALA A 678 -37.21 -11.24 4.34
N LEU A 679 -37.27 -11.86 5.51
CA LEU A 679 -36.86 -13.24 5.77
C LEU A 679 -38.06 -14.18 5.67
N ASP A 680 -38.77 -14.12 4.54
CA ASP A 680 -40.06 -14.79 4.33
C ASP A 680 -39.95 -16.23 3.78
N LYS A 681 -38.74 -16.69 3.45
CA LYS A 681 -38.51 -17.95 2.76
C LYS A 681 -39.16 -19.18 3.44
N PHE A 682 -39.23 -19.15 4.77
CA PHE A 682 -39.76 -20.24 5.59
C PHE A 682 -41.02 -19.86 6.36
N SER A 683 -41.56 -18.66 6.12
CA SER A 683 -42.80 -18.23 6.75
C SER A 683 -43.96 -19.03 6.21
N ASP A 684 -44.69 -19.66 7.12
CA ASP A 684 -45.86 -20.48 6.83
C ASP A 684 -46.87 -20.29 7.96
N PRO A 685 -47.95 -19.51 7.74
CA PRO A 685 -48.99 -19.26 8.74
C PRO A 685 -49.65 -20.53 9.30
N ASP A 686 -49.58 -21.65 8.57
CA ASP A 686 -50.14 -22.95 8.97
C ASP A 686 -49.11 -23.86 9.66
N SER A 687 -47.87 -23.38 9.87
CA SER A 687 -46.80 -24.14 10.52
C SER A 687 -47.13 -24.49 11.97
N LEU A 688 -46.68 -25.68 12.40
CA LEU A 688 -46.73 -26.08 13.81
C LEU A 688 -45.64 -25.41 14.66
N ASP A 689 -44.62 -24.84 14.00
CA ASP A 689 -43.57 -24.05 14.65
C ASP A 689 -44.06 -22.60 14.82
N PRO A 690 -44.22 -22.12 16.08
CA PRO A 690 -44.69 -20.76 16.33
C PRO A 690 -43.81 -19.67 15.70
N LEU A 691 -42.52 -19.92 15.50
CA LEU A 691 -41.61 -18.96 14.88
C LEU A 691 -41.86 -18.84 13.37
N LEU A 692 -42.18 -19.95 12.70
CA LEU A 692 -42.48 -19.95 11.27
C LEU A 692 -43.91 -19.48 10.96
N ALA A 693 -44.84 -19.66 11.90
CA ALA A 693 -46.21 -19.16 11.80
C ALA A 693 -46.35 -17.65 12.10
N ALA A 694 -45.34 -17.05 12.72
CA ALA A 694 -45.29 -15.61 12.97
C ALA A 694 -45.04 -14.82 11.67
N PRO A 695 -45.38 -13.52 11.64
CA PRO A 695 -44.98 -12.64 10.54
C PRO A 695 -43.45 -12.67 10.30
N PRO A 696 -42.99 -12.60 9.04
CA PRO A 696 -41.56 -12.69 8.70
C PRO A 696 -40.75 -11.56 9.31
N LEU A 697 -39.55 -11.87 9.79
CA LEU A 697 -38.57 -10.82 10.16
C LEU A 697 -38.07 -10.08 8.93
N GLU A 698 -37.43 -8.94 9.17
CA GLU A 698 -36.78 -8.16 8.13
C GLU A 698 -35.35 -7.80 8.52
N VAL A 699 -34.44 -7.79 7.56
CA VAL A 699 -33.07 -7.29 7.71
C VAL A 699 -33.04 -5.84 7.26
N ASP A 700 -32.81 -4.92 8.19
CA ASP A 700 -32.66 -3.49 7.95
C ASP A 700 -31.18 -3.10 7.82
N GLY A 701 -30.78 -2.76 6.60
CA GLY A 701 -29.45 -2.27 6.30
C GLY A 701 -29.28 -0.75 6.39
N GLU A 702 -30.32 0.03 6.74
CA GLU A 702 -30.29 1.51 6.59
C GLU A 702 -29.16 2.16 7.38
N TRP A 703 -29.00 1.80 8.66
CA TRP A 703 -28.05 2.42 9.59
C TRP A 703 -26.82 1.56 9.87
N MET A 704 -26.90 0.26 9.63
CA MET A 704 -25.77 -0.65 9.82
C MET A 704 -25.84 -1.83 8.87
N SER A 705 -24.76 -2.12 8.17
CA SER A 705 -24.68 -3.25 7.23
C SER A 705 -23.22 -3.53 6.83
N GLY A 706 -22.99 -4.65 6.15
CA GLY A 706 -21.81 -4.89 5.33
C GLY A 706 -21.84 -4.10 4.01
N PRO A 707 -20.83 -4.29 3.12
CA PRO A 707 -20.70 -3.55 1.86
C PRO A 707 -21.82 -3.87 0.86
N THR A 708 -22.51 -4.98 1.03
CA THR A 708 -23.56 -5.49 0.13
C THR A 708 -24.82 -4.63 0.07
N ARG A 709 -25.07 -3.78 1.07
CA ARG A 709 -26.13 -2.74 1.05
C ARG A 709 -26.03 -1.83 -0.16
N PHE A 710 -24.81 -1.56 -0.63
CA PHE A 710 -24.55 -0.64 -1.74
C PHE A 710 -24.63 -1.32 -3.11
N ILE A 711 -24.99 -2.61 -3.18
CA ILE A 711 -25.14 -3.31 -4.46
C ILE A 711 -26.42 -2.85 -5.13
N ASN A 712 -26.31 -2.26 -6.33
CA ASN A 712 -27.45 -1.67 -7.03
C ASN A 712 -28.35 -2.71 -7.71
N HIS A 713 -29.59 -2.26 -7.97
CA HIS A 713 -30.54 -3.01 -8.77
C HIS A 713 -30.12 -3.12 -10.24
N SER A 714 -30.32 -4.31 -10.82
CA SER A 714 -30.37 -4.52 -12.27
C SER A 714 -31.50 -5.49 -12.66
N CYS A 715 -32.18 -5.21 -13.78
CA CYS A 715 -33.14 -6.13 -14.40
C CYS A 715 -32.45 -7.27 -15.17
N GLU A 716 -31.15 -7.14 -15.45
CA GLU A 716 -30.29 -8.21 -15.97
C GLU A 716 -29.10 -8.36 -15.00
N PRO A 717 -29.34 -8.88 -13.78
CA PRO A 717 -28.33 -8.90 -12.74
C PRO A 717 -27.21 -9.90 -13.03
N ASN A 718 -26.09 -9.75 -12.33
CA ASN A 718 -24.99 -10.71 -12.35
C ASN A 718 -24.89 -11.53 -11.05
N MET A 719 -25.69 -11.20 -10.05
CA MET A 719 -25.82 -11.96 -8.81
C MET A 719 -27.28 -12.19 -8.44
N ARG A 720 -27.49 -13.12 -7.49
CA ARG A 720 -28.80 -13.40 -6.89
C ARG A 720 -28.65 -13.76 -5.41
N ILE A 721 -29.68 -13.46 -4.63
CA ILE A 721 -29.78 -13.83 -3.22
C ILE A 721 -30.29 -15.27 -3.09
N PHE A 722 -29.71 -16.00 -2.14
CA PHE A 722 -30.13 -17.33 -1.73
C PHE A 722 -30.31 -17.34 -0.21
N ALA A 723 -31.44 -17.86 0.26
CA ALA A 723 -31.63 -18.14 1.67
C ALA A 723 -30.68 -19.25 2.09
N ARG A 724 -29.80 -18.99 3.06
CA ARG A 724 -28.89 -19.97 3.64
C ARG A 724 -29.27 -20.23 5.09
N VAL A 725 -29.59 -21.49 5.39
CA VAL A 725 -29.91 -21.99 6.72
C VAL A 725 -28.64 -22.57 7.33
N GLY A 726 -28.21 -21.95 8.42
CA GLY A 726 -27.13 -22.48 9.25
C GLY A 726 -27.64 -23.35 10.38
N ASP A 727 -28.71 -22.94 11.05
CA ASP A 727 -29.29 -23.66 12.17
C ASP A 727 -30.66 -24.22 11.80
N HIS A 728 -30.84 -25.54 11.84
CA HIS A 728 -32.14 -26.15 11.56
C HIS A 728 -33.18 -25.84 12.64
N ALA A 729 -32.73 -25.48 13.83
CA ALA A 729 -33.61 -25.14 14.95
C ALA A 729 -34.28 -23.78 14.77
N ASP A 730 -33.73 -22.91 13.92
CA ASP A 730 -34.22 -21.55 13.70
C ASP A 730 -34.10 -21.16 12.22
N LYS A 731 -35.02 -21.67 11.39
CA LYS A 731 -35.09 -21.31 9.96
C LYS A 731 -35.68 -19.93 9.73
N HIS A 732 -36.37 -19.41 10.73
CA HIS A 732 -36.95 -18.08 10.75
C HIS A 732 -35.83 -17.02 10.66
N ILE A 733 -34.66 -17.30 11.23
CA ILE A 733 -33.44 -16.48 11.07
C ILE A 733 -32.45 -17.18 10.12
N HIS A 734 -32.47 -16.78 8.86
CA HIS A 734 -31.55 -17.31 7.83
C HIS A 734 -30.72 -16.19 7.17
N ASP A 735 -29.56 -16.56 6.64
CA ASP A 735 -28.68 -15.62 5.95
C ASP A 735 -29.20 -15.33 4.53
N LEU A 736 -29.06 -14.10 4.08
CA LEU A 736 -29.26 -13.69 2.68
C LEU A 736 -27.91 -13.71 1.95
N ALA A 737 -27.59 -14.84 1.32
CA ALA A 737 -26.28 -15.05 0.68
C ALA A 737 -26.28 -14.66 -0.79
N LEU A 738 -25.36 -13.79 -1.22
CA LEU A 738 -25.22 -13.40 -2.62
C LEU A 738 -24.25 -14.30 -3.38
N PHE A 739 -24.72 -14.88 -4.47
CA PHE A 739 -23.94 -15.71 -5.39
C PHE A 739 -23.94 -15.13 -6.80
N ALA A 740 -22.82 -15.24 -7.50
CA ALA A 740 -22.73 -14.90 -8.91
C ALA A 740 -23.51 -15.91 -9.77
N ILE A 741 -24.39 -15.43 -10.66
CA ILE A 741 -25.18 -16.28 -11.57
C ILE A 741 -24.56 -16.44 -12.96
N ARG A 742 -23.39 -15.82 -13.17
CA ARG A 742 -22.51 -15.97 -14.33
C ARG A 742 -21.09 -15.57 -13.93
N ASP A 743 -20.11 -15.83 -14.80
CA ASP A 743 -18.78 -15.22 -14.65
C ASP A 743 -18.88 -13.68 -14.71
N ILE A 744 -18.20 -13.01 -13.77
CA ILE A 744 -18.15 -11.56 -13.62
C ILE A 744 -16.68 -11.13 -13.73
N PRO A 745 -16.27 -10.39 -14.76
CA PRO A 745 -14.93 -9.85 -14.88
C PRO A 745 -14.61 -8.83 -13.77
N ALA A 746 -13.33 -8.74 -13.41
CA ALA A 746 -12.82 -7.72 -12.52
C ALA A 746 -13.24 -6.30 -12.96
N GLY A 747 -13.74 -5.52 -12.00
CA GLY A 747 -14.18 -4.14 -12.19
C GLY A 747 -15.62 -3.98 -12.68
N GLU A 748 -16.32 -5.05 -13.06
CA GLU A 748 -17.74 -4.98 -13.38
C GLU A 748 -18.57 -4.66 -12.12
N GLU A 749 -19.58 -3.78 -12.24
CA GLU A 749 -20.50 -3.46 -11.15
C GLU A 749 -21.30 -4.71 -10.77
N LEU A 750 -21.28 -5.05 -9.49
CA LEU A 750 -22.10 -6.09 -8.92
C LEU A 750 -23.54 -5.59 -8.81
N THR A 751 -24.50 -6.39 -9.27
CA THR A 751 -25.92 -6.03 -9.26
C THR A 751 -26.80 -7.25 -9.01
N PHE A 752 -27.94 -7.05 -8.33
CA PHE A 752 -28.98 -8.06 -8.17
C PHE A 752 -30.37 -7.49 -8.43
N ASP A 753 -31.37 -8.35 -8.57
CA ASP A 753 -32.75 -7.91 -8.75
C ASP A 753 -33.43 -7.75 -7.37
N TYR A 754 -33.87 -6.54 -7.04
CA TYR A 754 -34.46 -6.21 -5.74
C TYR A 754 -35.84 -6.83 -5.54
N VAL A 755 -36.50 -7.24 -6.63
CA VAL A 755 -37.85 -7.83 -6.60
C VAL A 755 -37.84 -9.31 -7.01
N ASP A 756 -36.67 -9.94 -7.11
CA ASP A 756 -36.59 -11.37 -7.41
C ASP A 756 -37.07 -12.19 -6.20
N GLY A 757 -38.13 -12.98 -6.40
CA GLY A 757 -38.69 -13.87 -5.37
C GLY A 757 -40.06 -13.47 -4.85
N LEU A 758 -40.56 -12.26 -5.13
CA LEU A 758 -41.93 -11.86 -4.81
C LEU A 758 -42.90 -12.66 -5.72
N GLU A 759 -43.49 -13.72 -5.16
CA GLU A 759 -44.61 -14.44 -5.80
C GLU A 759 -45.80 -13.48 -5.88
N GLU A 760 -46.28 -13.25 -7.10
CA GLU A 760 -47.20 -12.16 -7.45
C GLU A 760 -46.55 -10.77 -7.28
N MET A 761 -45.84 -10.33 -8.32
CA MET A 761 -45.80 -8.89 -8.62
C MET A 761 -47.24 -8.40 -8.55
N ASP A 762 -47.55 -7.62 -7.52
CA ASP A 762 -48.78 -6.86 -7.48
C ASP A 762 -48.93 -6.20 -8.87
N TYR A 763 -50.06 -6.44 -9.52
CA TYR A 763 -50.38 -6.01 -10.88
C TYR A 763 -50.18 -4.49 -11.12
N ASP A 764 -49.92 -3.76 -10.05
CA ASP A 764 -49.57 -2.36 -9.92
C ASP A 764 -48.36 -1.93 -10.76
N ALA A 765 -47.31 -2.75 -10.88
CA ALA A 765 -46.11 -2.38 -11.64
C ALA A 765 -46.37 -2.21 -13.15
N TYR A 766 -47.49 -2.75 -13.63
CA TYR A 766 -47.98 -2.63 -15.01
C TYR A 766 -49.22 -1.74 -15.12
N ASP A 767 -49.75 -1.20 -14.01
CA ASP A 767 -50.89 -0.29 -14.00
C ASP A 767 -50.42 1.15 -14.26
N PRO A 768 -50.73 1.75 -15.43
CA PRO A 768 -50.32 3.12 -15.77
C PRO A 768 -50.84 4.16 -14.78
N SER A 769 -51.90 3.85 -14.02
CA SER A 769 -52.50 4.76 -13.04
C SER A 769 -51.67 4.94 -11.76
N LYS A 770 -50.79 3.97 -11.43
CA LYS A 770 -49.90 3.99 -10.25
C LYS A 770 -48.48 4.48 -10.55
N SER A 771 -48.15 4.69 -11.83
CA SER A 771 -46.85 5.16 -12.33
C SER A 771 -46.30 6.46 -11.70
N LYS A 772 -47.15 7.31 -11.09
CA LYS A 772 -46.72 8.55 -10.41
C LYS A 772 -46.04 8.32 -9.07
N ASP A 773 -46.33 7.22 -8.40
CA ASP A 773 -45.81 6.92 -7.06
C ASP A 773 -44.63 5.91 -7.10
N MET A 774 -44.44 5.25 -8.26
CA MET A 774 -43.40 4.25 -8.48
C MET A 774 -41.97 4.83 -8.57
N THR A 775 -40.96 4.01 -8.25
CA THR A 775 -39.54 4.37 -8.39
C THR A 775 -39.02 3.97 -9.77
N VAL A 776 -38.53 4.95 -10.53
CA VAL A 776 -37.98 4.72 -11.89
C VAL A 776 -36.71 3.89 -11.80
N CYS A 777 -36.65 2.82 -12.58
CA CYS A 777 -35.47 1.97 -12.68
C CYS A 777 -34.39 2.65 -13.55
N LYS A 778 -33.17 2.76 -13.01
CA LYS A 778 -32.01 3.36 -13.67
C LYS A 778 -30.94 2.34 -14.08
N CYS A 779 -31.27 1.05 -14.19
CA CYS A 779 -30.25 0.02 -14.45
C CYS A 779 -29.63 0.07 -15.86
N GLY A 780 -30.23 0.81 -16.81
CA GLY A 780 -29.69 0.98 -18.18
C GLY A 780 -29.70 -0.29 -19.06
N THR A 781 -30.21 -1.41 -18.57
CA THR A 781 -30.23 -2.69 -19.31
C THR A 781 -31.25 -2.71 -20.45
N LYS A 782 -31.03 -3.56 -21.45
CA LYS A 782 -31.93 -3.66 -22.62
C LYS A 782 -33.28 -4.28 -22.25
N ARG A 783 -33.31 -5.11 -21.21
CA ARG A 783 -34.53 -5.75 -20.68
C ARG A 783 -35.05 -5.06 -19.41
N CYS A 784 -34.77 -3.78 -19.24
CA CYS A 784 -35.25 -3.00 -18.10
C CYS A 784 -36.79 -3.00 -18.00
N ARG A 785 -37.33 -3.26 -16.81
CA ARG A 785 -38.78 -3.20 -16.50
C ARG A 785 -39.33 -1.77 -16.41
N GLY A 786 -38.46 -0.76 -16.35
CA GLY A 786 -38.82 0.66 -16.29
C GLY A 786 -39.04 1.19 -14.86
N PHE A 787 -39.57 0.38 -13.95
CA PHE A 787 -39.80 0.75 -12.55
C PHE A 787 -39.38 -0.38 -11.60
N LEU A 788 -39.11 -0.04 -10.34
CA LEU A 788 -38.72 -0.99 -9.30
C LEU A 788 -39.93 -1.51 -8.51
N TRP A 789 -40.74 -0.60 -7.95
CA TRP A 789 -42.01 -0.81 -7.25
C TRP A 789 -42.80 0.50 -7.22
#